data_AF-W5WFG7-F1
#
_entry.id   AF-W5WFG7-F1
#
_cell.length_a   1.000
_cell.length_b   1.000
_cell.length_c   1.000
_cell.angle_alpha   90.00
_cell.angle_beta   90.00
_cell.angle_gamma   90.00
#
_symmetry.space_group_name_H-M   'P 1'
#
loop_
_entity.id
_entity.type
_entity.pdbx_description
1 polymer ?
#
loop_
_entity_poly.entity_id
_entity_poly.type
_entity_poly.pdbx_seq_one_letter_code
_entity_poly.pdbx_strand_id
1 'polypeptide(L)'
;MTDWYLRQRTDPPALLPATTDDAVSTACAEHLLVVGRWQRLVELVTVDPTLRLHLALCPPNELVDTVTGLHGPSDALYPQHPRCPGTGLPVALRTLLSRSGVNGPTLLERVVANRHEQRVDPLDFLIDYLVRPLIAVFRTLLDRHGLALTTLDDRGIMFELTPQVRATGRVVLSDVTLLQDSADLDVIERDRAVRALHKALVELVSAFQQTSFDGKRYRERSVRAAVERTLAAELRFLDPDTAELLHGDHPLDRYVHSVPPAQDKLLHEVLRRVEERAALRRKDPDRPVPLVVIDLDLCGLVPKARTLHAARTLARPRHGAPQGIPELARPSALRALPSYSKPAWDRFLEVSGVAGRYPEVAWDEVHAEFCPAFYRPWERLRSDSLAPGLVRFVRDVEDAGGEVVFNTGRRDRVRDHTQAVLARGGLSHVRLLTLPDDRVRPIAELKIENLRRLTGTDVVAVFDDLTENRQALSLAFPGAMVLAVEAPGFASDRAPGCPPPDGAPLVATFERLPRRHGVISALSHTHSVAELQVGELGVGLPVRGHAVHLSLRQSRQIIDRLVAEADASGERTAAAAPGHLREALSGVAEQHERTALLLHHVFLRKQFHRGSRSTYTPDMARADLLPFLRSGAPIRMVLPGFPIKHSQSGLKALGNLPDLAELGVLVRLRELQRAVSCLYPPGLDITVLTDGNHFRPRPPAIVDGYLRKLNQYLSLVGGHDYLRFQDIDEVARKHIGPSLAEDRTLLIEYHERGYRKAFDGLDITRNPVATLAGADQVDPTPGGLSFRELFRSILHSVPVPLPAGRDLLTWSKAVYADVYHVDDNRTAGEVVQARREVLQVAWDDTIRYLAAALTDRELEYEKLFGHHVRFTVSMPSPGRVGFTALGGSALLPWHGTAAVDERGTLSTDFAVWLYDQGFVPVYSPLLGVRQPWLMAPATRTAVVDPARGAELLPDLLDGIHLRRK
;
A
#
# COMPACT_ATOMS: atom_id res chain seq x y z
N MET A 1 16.91 -69.14 34.13
CA MET A 1 16.79 -69.78 35.45
C MET A 1 15.75 -68.98 36.22
N THR A 2 14.57 -69.44 36.58
CA THR A 2 13.88 -70.75 36.53
C THR A 2 12.43 -70.35 36.88
N ASP A 3 11.47 -70.48 35.97
CA ASP A 3 10.51 -71.60 35.90
C ASP A 3 9.84 -71.94 37.25
N TRP A 4 8.52 -71.76 37.36
CA TRP A 4 7.51 -72.81 37.61
C TRP A 4 6.15 -72.19 38.06
N TYR A 5 5.10 -72.11 37.23
CA TYR A 5 4.11 -73.12 36.80
C TYR A 5 2.93 -73.39 37.76
N LEU A 6 1.76 -73.64 37.12
CA LEU A 6 0.48 -74.22 37.57
C LEU A 6 -0.67 -73.20 37.79
N ARG A 7 -1.90 -73.34 37.26
CA ARG A 7 -2.54 -74.31 36.34
C ARG A 7 -3.93 -73.75 35.95
N GLN A 8 -4.24 -73.87 34.66
CA GLN A 8 -5.50 -74.23 33.96
C GLN A 8 -6.92 -74.05 34.55
N ARG A 9 -7.77 -73.41 33.71
CA ARG A 9 -9.12 -73.77 33.17
C ARG A 9 -10.22 -74.31 34.12
N THR A 10 -11.42 -73.68 34.08
CA THR A 10 -12.63 -74.15 33.34
C THR A 10 -13.83 -73.18 33.47
N ASP A 11 -14.52 -73.01 32.34
CA ASP A 11 -15.92 -72.59 32.07
C ASP A 11 -16.42 -71.13 32.17
N PRO A 12 -17.28 -70.72 31.20
CA PRO A 12 -17.63 -69.32 30.93
C PRO A 12 -18.89 -68.89 31.71
N PRO A 13 -19.08 -67.59 31.93
CA PRO A 13 -20.46 -67.10 31.80
C PRO A 13 -20.60 -65.72 31.16
N ALA A 14 -21.61 -65.68 30.30
CA ALA A 14 -22.58 -64.60 30.17
C ALA A 14 -22.10 -63.21 29.71
N LEU A 15 -22.52 -62.90 28.48
CA LEU A 15 -22.79 -61.56 27.96
C LEU A 15 -23.32 -60.61 29.05
N LEU A 16 -22.53 -59.57 29.35
CA LEU A 16 -22.97 -58.31 29.96
C LEU A 16 -22.69 -57.17 28.96
N PRO A 17 -23.50 -56.11 28.96
CA PRO A 17 -23.73 -55.28 27.79
C PRO A 17 -22.53 -54.37 27.49
N ALA A 18 -22.02 -54.44 26.26
CA ALA A 18 -21.31 -53.31 25.67
C ALA A 18 -22.34 -52.20 25.45
N THR A 19 -22.23 -51.09 26.18
CA THR A 19 -22.65 -49.72 25.79
C THR A 19 -22.75 -48.84 27.04
N THR A 20 -21.66 -48.18 27.44
CA THR A 20 -21.68 -46.89 28.16
C THR A 20 -20.30 -46.23 28.18
N ASP A 21 -19.21 -46.99 28.30
CA ASP A 21 -17.85 -46.42 28.39
C ASP A 21 -17.32 -45.83 27.07
N ASP A 22 -17.60 -46.45 25.92
CA ASP A 22 -17.18 -45.91 24.60
C ASP A 22 -17.90 -44.60 24.23
N ALA A 23 -19.16 -44.44 24.66
CA ALA A 23 -19.95 -43.23 24.38
C ALA A 23 -19.48 -42.04 25.22
N VAL A 24 -19.12 -42.27 26.49
CA VAL A 24 -18.56 -41.23 27.37
C VAL A 24 -17.14 -40.85 26.93
N SER A 25 -16.33 -41.82 26.50
CA SER A 25 -14.99 -41.58 25.96
C SER A 25 -15.03 -40.76 24.65
N THR A 26 -15.96 -41.08 23.75
CA THR A 26 -16.14 -40.35 22.47
C THR A 26 -16.66 -38.93 22.70
N ALA A 27 -17.66 -38.75 23.58
CA ALA A 27 -18.18 -37.43 23.92
C ALA A 27 -17.13 -36.51 24.59
N CYS A 28 -16.28 -37.08 25.47
CA CYS A 28 -15.14 -36.34 26.04
C CYS A 28 -14.10 -35.94 24.99
N ALA A 29 -13.81 -36.81 24.02
CA ALA A 29 -12.87 -36.51 22.94
C ALA A 29 -13.40 -35.42 21.99
N GLU A 30 -14.68 -35.49 21.60
CA GLU A 30 -15.35 -34.45 20.80
C GLU A 30 -15.38 -33.10 21.55
N HIS A 31 -15.65 -33.12 22.85
CA HIS A 31 -15.63 -31.92 23.69
C HIS A 31 -14.23 -31.27 23.73
N LEU A 32 -13.17 -32.05 23.99
CA LEU A 32 -11.80 -31.54 24.01
C LEU A 32 -11.36 -30.95 22.66
N LEU A 33 -11.82 -31.54 21.55
CA LEU A 33 -11.57 -31.01 20.20
C LEU A 33 -12.26 -29.64 19.99
N VAL A 34 -13.50 -29.47 20.43
CA VAL A 34 -14.24 -28.20 20.35
C VAL A 34 -13.54 -27.11 21.15
N VAL A 35 -13.14 -27.41 22.39
CA VAL A 35 -12.41 -26.47 23.25
C VAL A 35 -11.05 -26.09 22.63
N GLY A 36 -10.31 -27.06 22.09
CA GLY A 36 -9.03 -26.81 21.42
C GLY A 36 -9.16 -25.92 20.17
N ARG A 37 -10.17 -26.17 19.32
CA ARG A 37 -10.44 -25.33 18.13
C ARG A 37 -10.85 -23.92 18.52
N TRP A 38 -11.67 -23.79 19.56
CA TRP A 38 -12.06 -22.50 20.11
C TRP A 38 -10.84 -21.69 20.60
N GLN A 39 -9.97 -22.32 21.39
CA GLN A 39 -8.74 -21.68 21.89
C GLN A 39 -7.82 -21.24 20.74
N ARG A 40 -7.63 -22.09 19.72
CA ARG A 40 -6.88 -21.71 18.50
C ARG A 40 -7.45 -20.45 17.86
N LEU A 41 -8.77 -20.33 17.72
CA LEU A 41 -9.40 -19.12 17.17
C LEU A 41 -9.24 -17.89 18.07
N VAL A 42 -9.32 -18.06 19.38
CA VAL A 42 -9.07 -16.99 20.34
C VAL A 42 -7.65 -16.45 20.17
N GLU A 43 -6.66 -17.32 19.98
CA GLU A 43 -5.28 -16.92 19.68
C GLU A 43 -5.20 -16.16 18.35
N LEU A 44 -5.80 -16.71 17.30
CA LEU A 44 -5.80 -16.08 15.97
C LEU A 44 -6.47 -14.69 15.96
N VAL A 45 -7.64 -14.55 16.56
CA VAL A 45 -8.36 -13.26 16.68
C VAL A 45 -7.60 -12.28 17.57
N THR A 46 -6.72 -12.76 18.45
CA THR A 46 -5.87 -11.92 19.30
C THR A 46 -4.69 -11.33 18.52
N VAL A 47 -4.08 -12.13 17.64
CA VAL A 47 -2.82 -11.78 16.97
C VAL A 47 -3.00 -11.27 15.54
N ASP A 48 -4.02 -11.71 14.81
CA ASP A 48 -4.28 -11.28 13.42
C ASP A 48 -5.16 -10.03 13.40
N PRO A 49 -4.70 -8.90 12.82
CA PRO A 49 -5.44 -7.64 12.83
C PRO A 49 -6.75 -7.71 12.04
N THR A 50 -6.80 -8.46 10.93
CA THR A 50 -8.02 -8.59 10.13
C THR A 50 -9.09 -9.37 10.89
N LEU A 51 -8.70 -10.50 11.52
CA LEU A 51 -9.63 -11.25 12.37
C LEU A 51 -10.02 -10.45 13.61
N ARG A 52 -9.09 -9.74 14.26
CA ARG A 52 -9.38 -8.87 15.41
C ARG A 52 -10.47 -7.83 15.12
N LEU A 53 -10.45 -7.27 13.90
CA LEU A 53 -11.35 -6.21 13.47
C LEU A 53 -12.69 -6.73 12.94
N HIS A 54 -12.72 -7.92 12.35
CA HIS A 54 -13.88 -8.40 11.60
C HIS A 54 -14.49 -9.71 12.09
N LEU A 55 -13.86 -10.41 13.02
CA LEU A 55 -14.36 -11.66 13.59
C LEU A 55 -14.62 -11.49 15.10
N ALA A 56 -15.79 -11.95 15.52
CA ALA A 56 -16.13 -12.20 16.91
C ALA A 56 -16.56 -13.65 17.06
N LEU A 57 -16.47 -14.18 18.27
CA LEU A 57 -16.73 -15.57 18.57
C LEU A 57 -17.76 -15.65 19.71
N CYS A 58 -18.71 -16.59 19.65
CA CYS A 58 -19.61 -16.93 20.77
C CYS A 58 -19.01 -18.04 21.67
N PRO A 59 -18.68 -17.77 22.95
CA PRO A 59 -18.07 -18.79 23.81
C PRO A 59 -18.97 -20.04 23.92
N PRO A 60 -18.41 -21.26 23.89
CA PRO A 60 -19.17 -22.47 24.17
C PRO A 60 -19.84 -22.40 25.54
N ASN A 61 -21.09 -22.83 25.64
CA ASN A 61 -21.93 -22.75 26.85
C ASN A 61 -21.27 -23.31 28.13
N GLU A 62 -20.30 -24.22 27.99
CA GLU A 62 -19.61 -24.92 29.08
C GLU A 62 -18.30 -24.22 29.53
N LEU A 63 -17.78 -23.25 28.76
CA LEU A 63 -16.56 -22.49 29.04
C LEU A 63 -16.81 -21.16 29.77
N VAL A 64 -18.08 -20.89 30.09
CA VAL A 64 -18.55 -19.64 30.71
C VAL A 64 -17.91 -19.38 32.07
N ASP A 65 -17.41 -20.41 32.76
CA ASP A 65 -16.86 -20.29 34.12
C ASP A 65 -15.34 -20.47 34.28
N THR A 66 -14.57 -20.88 33.25
CA THR A 66 -13.16 -21.31 33.49
C THR A 66 -12.07 -20.75 32.58
N VAL A 67 -12.34 -20.20 31.38
CA VAL A 67 -11.25 -19.93 30.41
C VAL A 67 -10.96 -18.44 30.15
N THR A 68 -11.79 -17.49 30.60
CA THR A 68 -11.58 -16.08 30.26
C THR A 68 -11.07 -15.20 31.40
N GLY A 69 -11.23 -15.58 32.67
CA GLY A 69 -11.04 -14.65 33.79
C GLY A 69 -11.92 -13.39 33.70
N LEU A 70 -12.92 -13.39 32.81
CA LEU A 70 -13.86 -12.29 32.59
C LEU A 70 -15.10 -12.56 33.43
N HIS A 71 -15.28 -11.78 34.50
CA HIS A 71 -16.58 -11.69 35.17
C HIS A 71 -17.57 -10.92 34.27
N GLY A 72 -18.24 -11.64 33.37
CA GLY A 72 -19.27 -11.11 32.49
C GLY A 72 -20.41 -12.12 32.27
N PRO A 73 -21.59 -11.69 31.80
CA PRO A 73 -22.70 -12.59 31.54
C PRO A 73 -22.34 -13.63 30.47
N SER A 74 -22.88 -14.83 30.63
CA SER A 74 -22.69 -16.08 29.84
C SER A 74 -22.73 -15.95 28.30
N ASP A 75 -23.20 -14.84 27.75
CA ASP A 75 -23.47 -14.64 26.32
C ASP A 75 -22.56 -13.59 25.63
N ALA A 76 -21.50 -13.12 26.30
CA ALA A 76 -20.67 -12.04 25.77
C ALA A 76 -19.74 -12.51 24.63
N LEU A 77 -19.82 -11.82 23.48
CA LEU A 77 -18.95 -12.07 22.33
C LEU A 77 -17.47 -11.74 22.63
N TYR A 78 -16.56 -12.57 22.10
CA TYR A 78 -15.12 -12.37 22.22
C TYR A 78 -14.47 -12.04 20.85
N PRO A 79 -13.59 -11.03 20.77
CA PRO A 79 -13.38 -9.99 21.76
C PRO A 79 -14.61 -9.06 21.83
N GLN A 80 -14.70 -8.25 22.88
CA GLN A 80 -15.79 -7.27 22.96
C GLN A 80 -15.57 -6.13 21.95
N HIS A 81 -16.65 -5.68 21.30
CA HIS A 81 -16.59 -4.53 20.39
C HIS A 81 -16.64 -3.20 21.18
N PRO A 82 -15.78 -2.22 20.88
CA PRO A 82 -15.72 -0.97 21.66
C PRO A 82 -17.00 -0.13 21.66
N ARG A 83 -17.84 -0.23 20.60
CA ARG A 83 -19.13 0.47 20.52
C ARG A 83 -20.29 -0.21 21.26
N CYS A 84 -20.16 -1.49 21.60
CA CYS A 84 -21.17 -2.23 22.35
C CYS A 84 -20.52 -3.23 23.31
N PRO A 85 -19.70 -2.76 24.27
CA PRO A 85 -19.07 -3.63 25.25
C PRO A 85 -20.10 -4.48 25.98
N GLY A 86 -19.89 -5.80 26.00
CA GLY A 86 -20.78 -6.78 26.66
C GLY A 86 -22.24 -6.81 26.18
N THR A 87 -22.59 -6.10 25.10
CA THR A 87 -23.98 -5.90 24.65
C THR A 87 -24.16 -6.08 23.14
N GLY A 88 -23.13 -6.61 22.45
CA GLY A 88 -23.21 -6.97 21.05
C GLY A 88 -24.25 -8.08 20.83
N LEU A 89 -25.08 -7.92 19.81
CA LEU A 89 -26.15 -8.86 19.47
C LEU A 89 -25.73 -9.67 18.23
N PRO A 90 -25.51 -11.00 18.35
CA PRO A 90 -25.29 -11.83 17.18
C PRO A 90 -26.63 -12.06 16.45
N VAL A 91 -26.68 -11.75 15.16
CA VAL A 91 -27.89 -11.87 14.32
C VAL A 91 -27.62 -12.75 13.11
N ALA A 92 -28.33 -13.89 13.02
CA ALA A 92 -28.25 -14.80 11.88
C ALA A 92 -28.72 -14.13 10.58
N LEU A 93 -28.17 -14.58 9.44
CA LEU A 93 -28.52 -14.05 8.12
C LEU A 93 -30.03 -14.12 7.86
N ARG A 94 -30.70 -15.26 8.11
CA ARG A 94 -32.17 -15.36 7.96
C ARG A 94 -32.92 -14.28 8.75
N THR A 95 -32.46 -13.97 9.96
CA THR A 95 -33.13 -13.04 10.87
C THR A 95 -32.93 -11.62 10.36
N LEU A 96 -31.71 -11.30 9.91
CA LEU A 96 -31.39 -10.03 9.27
C LEU A 96 -32.29 -9.77 8.05
N LEU A 97 -32.58 -10.81 7.27
CA LEU A 97 -33.39 -10.71 6.05
C LEU A 97 -34.90 -10.85 6.30
N SER A 98 -35.33 -11.31 7.47
CA SER A 98 -36.74 -11.53 7.81
C SER A 98 -37.52 -10.22 8.02
N ARG A 99 -38.80 -10.22 7.65
CA ARG A 99 -39.73 -9.08 7.86
C ARG A 99 -40.40 -9.14 9.22
N SER A 100 -40.55 -7.98 9.87
CA SER A 100 -41.39 -7.86 11.07
C SER A 100 -42.88 -7.81 10.71
N GLY A 101 -43.50 -8.97 10.47
CA GLY A 101 -44.91 -9.09 10.07
C GLY A 101 -45.16 -8.89 8.57
N VAL A 102 -46.42 -8.98 8.14
CA VAL A 102 -46.82 -9.05 6.71
C VAL A 102 -46.36 -7.81 5.91
N ASN A 103 -46.37 -6.63 6.55
CA ASN A 103 -46.04 -5.34 5.91
C ASN A 103 -44.90 -4.57 6.60
N GLY A 104 -44.20 -5.17 7.56
CA GLY A 104 -43.12 -4.47 8.29
C GLY A 104 -41.78 -4.49 7.55
N PRO A 105 -40.87 -3.56 7.90
CA PRO A 105 -39.52 -3.54 7.34
C PRO A 105 -38.74 -4.79 7.74
N THR A 106 -37.75 -5.18 6.93
CA THR A 106 -36.76 -6.17 7.37
C THR A 106 -35.80 -5.58 8.40
N LEU A 107 -35.12 -6.44 9.16
CA LEU A 107 -34.10 -5.97 10.08
C LEU A 107 -32.93 -5.31 9.32
N LEU A 108 -32.58 -5.80 8.13
CA LEU A 108 -31.61 -5.17 7.24
C LEU A 108 -32.00 -3.71 6.91
N GLU A 109 -33.29 -3.43 6.66
CA GLU A 109 -33.72 -2.06 6.36
C GLU A 109 -33.45 -1.13 7.54
N ARG A 110 -33.73 -1.60 8.76
CA ARG A 110 -33.46 -0.86 10.00
C ARG A 110 -31.96 -0.67 10.22
N VAL A 111 -31.14 -1.68 9.97
CA VAL A 111 -29.69 -1.61 10.13
C VAL A 111 -29.08 -0.56 9.20
N VAL A 112 -29.47 -0.55 7.93
CA VAL A 112 -28.99 0.43 6.94
C VAL A 112 -29.51 1.84 7.23
N ALA A 113 -30.76 1.97 7.71
CA ALA A 113 -31.30 3.25 8.17
C ALA A 113 -30.58 3.80 9.41
N ASN A 114 -30.12 2.92 10.30
CA ASN A 114 -29.43 3.27 11.55
C ASN A 114 -27.90 3.42 11.40
N ARG A 115 -27.37 3.41 10.17
CA ARG A 115 -25.92 3.54 9.89
C ARG A 115 -25.29 4.71 10.65
N HIS A 116 -24.08 4.48 11.15
CA HIS A 116 -23.36 5.42 12.03
C HIS A 116 -23.09 6.77 11.37
N GLU A 117 -22.66 6.73 10.12
CA GLU A 117 -22.37 7.91 9.31
C GLU A 117 -23.50 8.08 8.30
N GLN A 118 -24.55 8.85 8.64
CA GLN A 118 -25.71 9.03 7.74
C GLN A 118 -25.35 9.61 6.37
N ARG A 119 -24.17 10.22 6.26
CA ARG A 119 -23.63 10.74 5.00
C ARG A 119 -23.26 9.63 4.02
N VAL A 120 -22.87 8.44 4.49
CA VAL A 120 -22.45 7.32 3.62
C VAL A 120 -23.64 6.76 2.84
N ASP A 121 -23.45 6.51 1.54
CA ASP A 121 -24.47 5.90 0.67
C ASP A 121 -24.85 4.49 1.18
N PRO A 122 -26.15 4.15 1.23
CA PRO A 122 -26.63 2.84 1.67
C PRO A 122 -25.93 1.62 1.04
N LEU A 123 -25.56 1.69 -0.25
CA LEU A 123 -24.86 0.59 -0.91
C LEU A 123 -23.41 0.49 -0.43
N ASP A 124 -22.71 1.61 -0.29
CA ASP A 124 -21.34 1.63 0.24
C ASP A 124 -21.33 1.09 1.69
N PHE A 125 -22.34 1.44 2.50
CA PHE A 125 -22.51 0.91 3.85
C PHE A 125 -22.73 -0.61 3.86
N LEU A 126 -23.63 -1.15 3.03
CA LEU A 126 -23.83 -2.60 2.88
C LEU A 126 -22.50 -3.30 2.54
N ILE A 127 -21.76 -2.73 1.59
CA ILE A 127 -20.50 -3.29 1.13
C ILE A 127 -19.47 -3.34 2.27
N ASP A 128 -19.23 -2.23 2.95
CA ASP A 128 -18.13 -2.15 3.91
C ASP A 128 -18.45 -2.74 5.29
N TYR A 129 -19.72 -2.84 5.68
CA TYR A 129 -20.11 -3.37 7.00
C TYR A 129 -20.66 -4.79 7.00
N LEU A 130 -21.09 -5.34 5.86
CA LEU A 130 -21.68 -6.69 5.81
C LEU A 130 -20.98 -7.59 4.78
N VAL A 131 -20.80 -7.11 3.54
CA VAL A 131 -20.22 -7.94 2.46
C VAL A 131 -18.71 -8.11 2.60
N ARG A 132 -17.96 -7.00 2.73
CA ARG A 132 -16.50 -7.03 2.79
C ARG A 132 -16.00 -7.76 4.04
N PRO A 133 -16.52 -7.53 5.26
CA PRO A 133 -16.07 -8.29 6.43
C PRO A 133 -16.26 -9.79 6.29
N LEU A 134 -17.37 -10.24 5.70
CA LEU A 134 -17.62 -11.66 5.44
C LEU A 134 -16.55 -12.27 4.53
N ILE A 135 -16.24 -11.60 3.41
CA ILE A 135 -15.23 -12.08 2.48
C ILE A 135 -13.83 -11.99 3.10
N ALA A 136 -13.53 -10.92 3.83
CA ALA A 136 -12.23 -10.71 4.47
C ALA A 136 -11.94 -11.75 5.56
N VAL A 137 -12.93 -12.14 6.37
CA VAL A 137 -12.81 -13.22 7.36
C VAL A 137 -12.61 -14.56 6.66
N PHE A 138 -13.45 -14.89 5.68
CA PHE A 138 -13.30 -16.12 4.89
C PHE A 138 -11.91 -16.22 4.27
N ARG A 139 -11.48 -15.16 3.60
CA ARG A 139 -10.16 -15.06 2.96
C ARG A 139 -9.05 -15.21 4.00
N THR A 140 -9.11 -14.49 5.13
CA THR A 140 -8.02 -14.50 6.12
C THR A 140 -7.86 -15.85 6.80
N LEU A 141 -8.97 -16.50 7.18
CA LEU A 141 -8.92 -17.84 7.76
C LEU A 141 -8.28 -18.84 6.79
N LEU A 142 -8.68 -18.80 5.52
CA LEU A 142 -8.18 -19.73 4.51
C LEU A 142 -6.73 -19.42 4.11
N ASP A 143 -6.49 -18.19 3.65
CA ASP A 143 -5.25 -17.75 2.98
C ASP A 143 -4.06 -17.61 3.95
N ARG A 144 -4.31 -17.18 5.20
CA ARG A 144 -3.24 -16.96 6.20
C ARG A 144 -3.12 -18.07 7.23
N HIS A 145 -4.23 -18.72 7.57
CA HIS A 145 -4.29 -19.66 8.70
C HIS A 145 -4.63 -21.10 8.26
N GLY A 146 -4.85 -21.32 6.96
CA GLY A 146 -5.13 -22.64 6.41
C GLY A 146 -6.44 -23.25 6.92
N LEU A 147 -7.39 -22.43 7.36
CA LEU A 147 -8.67 -22.85 7.94
C LEU A 147 -9.84 -22.55 6.99
N ALA A 148 -10.66 -23.54 6.72
CA ALA A 148 -11.80 -23.42 5.83
C ALA A 148 -13.14 -23.47 6.59
N LEU A 149 -14.06 -22.60 6.19
CA LEU A 149 -15.44 -22.56 6.69
C LEU A 149 -16.32 -23.44 5.80
N THR A 150 -16.72 -24.62 6.29
CA THR A 150 -17.41 -25.64 5.49
C THR A 150 -18.90 -25.35 5.24
N THR A 151 -19.54 -24.60 6.13
CA THR A 151 -20.94 -24.15 5.99
C THR A 151 -21.08 -22.69 6.47
N LEU A 152 -22.01 -21.96 5.85
CA LEU A 152 -22.41 -20.60 6.22
C LEU A 152 -23.92 -20.52 6.49
N ASP A 153 -24.46 -21.54 7.14
CA ASP A 153 -25.88 -21.54 7.52
C ASP A 153 -26.12 -20.65 8.76
N ASP A 154 -27.38 -20.55 9.16
CA ASP A 154 -27.79 -19.72 10.29
C ASP A 154 -27.26 -20.16 11.67
N ARG A 155 -26.60 -21.32 11.75
CA ARG A 155 -25.91 -21.80 12.96
C ARG A 155 -24.41 -21.53 12.93
N GLY A 156 -23.86 -21.28 11.74
CA GLY A 156 -22.43 -21.07 11.55
C GLY A 156 -21.99 -19.62 11.58
N ILE A 157 -22.61 -18.76 10.77
CA ILE A 157 -22.19 -17.37 10.62
C ILE A 157 -23.34 -16.38 10.86
N MET A 158 -23.07 -15.43 11.74
CA MET A 158 -23.98 -14.34 12.12
C MET A 158 -23.28 -12.98 11.94
N PHE A 159 -24.04 -11.89 12.08
CA PHE A 159 -23.52 -10.52 12.05
C PHE A 159 -23.72 -9.87 13.42
N GLU A 160 -22.70 -9.18 13.92
CA GLU A 160 -22.83 -8.45 15.18
C GLU A 160 -23.50 -7.08 14.95
N LEU A 161 -24.55 -6.82 15.73
CA LEU A 161 -25.20 -5.52 15.81
C LEU A 161 -25.04 -4.91 17.21
N THR A 162 -25.00 -3.58 17.30
CA THR A 162 -25.18 -2.89 18.58
C THR A 162 -26.63 -3.00 19.07
N PRO A 163 -26.93 -2.71 20.35
CA PRO A 163 -28.31 -2.67 20.86
C PRO A 163 -29.24 -1.71 20.10
N GLN A 164 -28.68 -0.68 19.46
CA GLN A 164 -29.40 0.27 18.61
C GLN A 164 -29.56 -0.23 17.16
N VAL A 165 -29.31 -1.52 16.90
CA VAL A 165 -29.46 -2.16 15.60
C VAL A 165 -28.54 -1.50 14.56
N ARG A 166 -27.26 -1.36 14.91
CA ARG A 166 -26.22 -0.85 14.01
C ARG A 166 -25.19 -1.93 13.74
N ALA A 167 -24.84 -2.17 12.49
CA ALA A 167 -23.78 -3.12 12.16
C ALA A 167 -22.43 -2.63 12.68
N THR A 168 -21.69 -3.51 13.36
CA THR A 168 -20.32 -3.20 13.82
C THR A 168 -19.29 -3.40 12.71
N GLY A 169 -19.61 -4.23 11.72
CA GLY A 169 -18.66 -4.70 10.71
C GLY A 169 -17.94 -5.98 11.11
N ARG A 170 -18.44 -6.68 12.13
CA ARG A 170 -17.96 -8.00 12.54
C ARG A 170 -18.93 -9.11 12.15
N VAL A 171 -18.34 -10.19 11.70
CA VAL A 171 -18.94 -11.51 11.54
C VAL A 171 -18.79 -12.24 12.87
N VAL A 172 -19.80 -13.00 13.27
CA VAL A 172 -19.77 -13.81 14.48
C VAL A 172 -19.77 -15.28 14.10
N LEU A 173 -18.79 -16.03 14.63
CA LEU A 173 -18.76 -17.48 14.54
C LEU A 173 -19.33 -18.07 15.84
N SER A 174 -20.46 -18.76 15.72
CA SER A 174 -21.17 -19.39 16.84
C SER A 174 -20.84 -20.86 17.06
N ASP A 175 -20.29 -21.53 16.04
CA ASP A 175 -19.95 -22.95 16.09
C ASP A 175 -18.58 -23.20 15.43
N VAL A 176 -17.61 -23.62 16.23
CA VAL A 176 -16.23 -23.87 15.78
C VAL A 176 -16.04 -25.24 15.14
N THR A 177 -17.04 -26.13 15.22
CA THR A 177 -16.98 -27.44 14.55
C THR A 177 -16.98 -27.30 13.02
N LEU A 178 -17.47 -26.15 12.52
CA LEU A 178 -17.55 -25.83 11.09
C LEU A 178 -16.21 -25.52 10.43
N LEU A 179 -15.17 -25.34 11.24
CA LEU A 179 -13.80 -25.12 10.78
C LEU A 179 -13.07 -26.44 10.61
N GLN A 180 -12.45 -26.59 9.44
CA GLN A 180 -11.56 -27.70 9.13
C GLN A 180 -10.23 -27.16 8.60
N ASP A 181 -9.15 -27.90 8.84
CA ASP A 181 -7.87 -27.58 8.21
C ASP A 181 -7.99 -27.82 6.70
N SER A 182 -7.59 -26.83 5.91
CA SER A 182 -7.71 -26.82 4.45
C SER A 182 -6.96 -27.97 3.77
N ALA A 183 -5.92 -28.49 4.41
CA ALA A 183 -5.16 -29.66 3.97
C ALA A 183 -5.98 -30.96 4.02
N ASP A 184 -6.98 -31.03 4.89
CA ASP A 184 -7.82 -32.21 5.09
C ASP A 184 -9.09 -32.19 4.23
N LEU A 185 -9.38 -31.07 3.55
CA LEU A 185 -10.59 -30.94 2.75
C LEU A 185 -10.52 -31.72 1.44
N ASP A 186 -11.57 -32.49 1.17
CA ASP A 186 -11.76 -33.06 -0.16
C ASP A 186 -12.26 -32.00 -1.18
N VAL A 187 -12.34 -32.38 -2.46
CA VAL A 187 -12.80 -31.48 -3.54
C VAL A 187 -14.27 -31.04 -3.33
N ILE A 188 -15.11 -31.92 -2.78
CA ILE A 188 -16.55 -31.68 -2.58
C ILE A 188 -16.77 -30.71 -1.43
N GLU A 189 -16.04 -30.87 -0.33
CA GLU A 189 -16.10 -30.00 0.84
C GLU A 189 -15.63 -28.58 0.51
N ARG A 190 -14.56 -28.45 -0.30
CA ARG A 190 -14.11 -27.15 -0.83
C ARG A 190 -15.17 -26.46 -1.67
N ASP A 191 -15.74 -27.17 -2.63
CA ASP A 191 -16.79 -26.64 -3.50
C ASP A 191 -18.03 -26.21 -2.69
N ARG A 192 -18.40 -27.00 -1.67
CA ARG A 192 -19.48 -26.66 -0.74
C ARG A 192 -19.20 -25.37 0.03
N ALA A 193 -18.00 -25.22 0.60
CA ALA A 193 -17.58 -24.03 1.33
C ALA A 193 -17.67 -22.76 0.46
N VAL A 194 -17.13 -22.83 -0.76
CA VAL A 194 -17.15 -21.70 -1.72
C VAL A 194 -18.57 -21.33 -2.15
N ARG A 195 -19.40 -22.33 -2.44
CA ARG A 195 -20.81 -22.09 -2.81
C ARG A 195 -21.62 -21.52 -1.65
N ALA A 196 -21.31 -21.88 -0.41
CA ALA A 196 -21.96 -21.31 0.77
C ALA A 196 -21.69 -19.80 0.86
N LEU A 197 -20.44 -19.35 0.68
CA LEU A 197 -20.10 -17.92 0.62
C LEU A 197 -20.87 -17.20 -0.49
N HIS A 198 -20.83 -17.74 -1.70
CA HIS A 198 -21.53 -17.13 -2.82
C HIS A 198 -23.05 -17.04 -2.57
N LYS A 199 -23.66 -18.08 -1.99
CA LYS A 199 -25.08 -18.09 -1.64
C LYS A 199 -25.44 -17.00 -0.63
N ALA A 200 -24.69 -16.88 0.47
CA ALA A 200 -24.92 -15.86 1.49
C ALA A 200 -24.85 -14.43 0.91
N LEU A 201 -23.89 -14.18 0.01
CA LEU A 201 -23.76 -12.91 -0.69
C LEU A 201 -24.95 -12.62 -1.62
N VAL A 202 -25.44 -13.63 -2.35
CA VAL A 202 -26.62 -13.49 -3.23
C VAL A 202 -27.88 -13.17 -2.42
N GLU A 203 -28.06 -13.78 -1.25
CA GLU A 203 -29.19 -13.51 -0.36
C GLU A 203 -29.17 -12.08 0.20
N LEU A 204 -28.02 -11.60 0.67
CA LEU A 204 -27.83 -10.19 1.10
C LEU A 204 -28.15 -9.21 -0.03
N VAL A 205 -27.63 -9.46 -1.24
CA VAL A 205 -27.86 -8.61 -2.42
C VAL A 205 -29.34 -8.56 -2.79
N SER A 206 -29.98 -9.73 -2.82
CA SER A 206 -31.40 -9.86 -3.19
C SER A 206 -32.29 -9.11 -2.20
N ALA A 207 -32.02 -9.23 -0.90
CA ALA A 207 -32.77 -8.51 0.13
C ALA A 207 -32.60 -7.00 0.02
N PHE A 208 -31.38 -6.49 -0.16
CA PHE A 208 -31.13 -5.06 -0.32
C PHE A 208 -31.86 -4.47 -1.55
N GLN A 209 -31.94 -5.21 -2.66
CA GLN A 209 -32.60 -4.76 -3.89
C GLN A 209 -34.13 -4.65 -3.80
N GLN A 210 -34.73 -5.39 -2.87
CA GLN A 210 -36.17 -5.37 -2.63
C GLN A 210 -36.62 -4.16 -1.81
N THR A 211 -35.67 -3.41 -1.23
CA THR A 211 -35.91 -2.26 -0.35
C THR A 211 -35.56 -0.94 -1.05
N SER A 212 -36.23 0.14 -0.63
CA SER A 212 -35.87 1.51 -0.98
C SER A 212 -35.17 2.17 0.21
N PHE A 213 -34.04 2.83 -0.02
CA PHE A 213 -33.26 3.53 1.02
C PHE A 213 -33.16 5.00 0.67
N ASP A 214 -33.48 5.88 1.62
CA ASP A 214 -33.43 7.33 1.44
C ASP A 214 -34.20 7.82 0.19
N GLY A 215 -35.34 7.19 -0.10
CA GLY A 215 -36.17 7.47 -1.29
C GLY A 215 -35.58 6.99 -2.62
N LYS A 216 -34.46 6.26 -2.61
CA LYS A 216 -33.75 5.75 -3.80
C LYS A 216 -33.81 4.22 -3.84
N ARG A 217 -34.16 3.68 -5.01
CA ARG A 217 -34.04 2.25 -5.32
C ARG A 217 -32.79 2.00 -6.16
N TYR A 218 -31.98 1.04 -5.74
CA TYR A 218 -30.74 0.70 -6.45
C TYR A 218 -31.02 -0.29 -7.58
N ARG A 219 -30.40 -0.05 -8.75
CA ARG A 219 -30.52 -0.97 -9.89
C ARG A 219 -29.79 -2.27 -9.57
N GLU A 220 -30.40 -3.41 -9.93
CA GLU A 220 -29.83 -4.74 -9.67
C GLU A 220 -28.38 -4.86 -10.14
N ARG A 221 -28.12 -4.42 -11.38
CA ARG A 221 -26.79 -4.42 -11.99
C ARG A 221 -25.76 -3.62 -11.19
N SER A 222 -26.16 -2.51 -10.57
CA SER A 222 -25.26 -1.66 -9.78
C SER A 222 -24.84 -2.33 -8.47
N VAL A 223 -25.79 -2.95 -7.77
CA VAL A 223 -25.53 -3.67 -6.50
C VAL A 223 -24.66 -4.91 -6.78
N ARG A 224 -25.03 -5.71 -7.79
CA ARG A 224 -24.24 -6.88 -8.22
C ARG A 224 -22.81 -6.47 -8.57
N ALA A 225 -22.65 -5.45 -9.40
CA ALA A 225 -21.31 -4.96 -9.77
C ALA A 225 -20.49 -4.46 -8.57
N ALA A 226 -21.12 -3.91 -7.53
CA ALA A 226 -20.42 -3.53 -6.30
C ALA A 226 -19.90 -4.75 -5.53
N VAL A 227 -20.72 -5.80 -5.38
CA VAL A 227 -20.28 -7.05 -4.74
C VAL A 227 -19.23 -7.78 -5.55
N GLU A 228 -19.39 -7.86 -6.88
CA GLU A 228 -18.40 -8.47 -7.77
C GLU A 228 -17.05 -7.72 -7.71
N ARG A 229 -17.06 -6.39 -7.63
CA ARG A 229 -15.83 -5.60 -7.40
C ARG A 229 -15.20 -5.88 -6.05
N THR A 230 -16.00 -6.05 -5.00
CA THR A 230 -15.49 -6.39 -3.67
C THR A 230 -14.90 -7.79 -3.65
N LEU A 231 -15.55 -8.79 -4.25
CA LEU A 231 -14.99 -10.14 -4.41
C LEU A 231 -13.68 -10.11 -5.21
N ALA A 232 -13.64 -9.38 -6.33
CA ALA A 232 -12.44 -9.25 -7.14
C ALA A 232 -11.28 -8.58 -6.39
N ALA A 233 -11.56 -7.66 -5.46
CA ALA A 233 -10.54 -7.02 -4.63
C ALA A 233 -10.10 -7.92 -3.47
N GLU A 234 -11.05 -8.52 -2.74
CA GLU A 234 -10.76 -9.32 -1.55
C GLU A 234 -10.22 -10.72 -1.87
N LEU A 235 -10.44 -11.28 -3.06
CA LEU A 235 -9.83 -12.54 -3.51
C LEU A 235 -8.60 -12.32 -4.41
N ARG A 236 -8.09 -11.08 -4.45
CA ARG A 236 -6.86 -10.75 -5.16
C ARG A 236 -5.61 -11.00 -4.32
N PHE A 237 -4.53 -11.42 -4.98
CA PHE A 237 -3.22 -11.61 -4.35
C PHE A 237 -3.28 -12.62 -3.21
N LEU A 238 -3.98 -13.74 -3.44
CA LEU A 238 -3.94 -14.90 -2.56
C LEU A 238 -2.56 -15.55 -2.63
N ASP A 239 -2.21 -16.30 -1.59
CA ASP A 239 -1.11 -17.23 -1.65
C ASP A 239 -1.31 -18.21 -2.83
N PRO A 240 -0.25 -18.59 -3.58
CA PRO A 240 -0.39 -19.51 -4.70
C PRO A 240 -1.10 -20.82 -4.36
N ASP A 241 -0.84 -21.39 -3.18
CA ASP A 241 -1.43 -22.67 -2.77
C ASP A 241 -2.94 -22.48 -2.48
N THR A 242 -3.31 -21.37 -1.84
CA THR A 242 -4.71 -21.00 -1.62
C THR A 242 -5.45 -20.72 -2.93
N ALA A 243 -4.79 -20.07 -3.90
CA ALA A 243 -5.37 -19.83 -5.21
C ALA A 243 -5.63 -21.15 -5.96
N GLU A 244 -4.67 -22.07 -5.95
CA GLU A 244 -4.85 -23.42 -6.50
C GLU A 244 -6.01 -24.16 -5.81
N LEU A 245 -6.12 -24.03 -4.49
CA LEU A 245 -7.20 -24.63 -3.71
C LEU A 245 -8.60 -24.13 -4.12
N LEU A 246 -8.70 -22.85 -4.47
CA LEU A 246 -9.93 -22.16 -4.88
C LEU A 246 -10.18 -22.18 -6.40
N HIS A 247 -9.33 -22.81 -7.19
CA HIS A 247 -9.62 -22.99 -8.61
C HIS A 247 -10.57 -24.18 -8.83
N GLY A 248 -11.59 -24.00 -9.67
CA GLY A 248 -12.60 -25.05 -9.89
C GLY A 248 -13.88 -24.58 -10.59
N ASP A 249 -14.85 -25.50 -10.71
CA ASP A 249 -16.15 -25.22 -11.37
C ASP A 249 -17.14 -24.54 -10.42
N HIS A 250 -16.81 -23.33 -9.96
CA HIS A 250 -17.67 -22.58 -9.02
C HIS A 250 -17.67 -21.05 -9.29
N PRO A 251 -18.68 -20.31 -8.78
CA PRO A 251 -18.87 -18.90 -9.14
C PRO A 251 -17.73 -17.94 -8.74
N LEU A 252 -16.88 -18.32 -7.78
CA LEU A 252 -15.77 -17.48 -7.30
C LEU A 252 -14.47 -17.63 -8.10
N ASP A 253 -14.35 -18.66 -8.95
CA ASP A 253 -13.09 -19.03 -9.64
C ASP A 253 -12.55 -17.86 -10.47
N ARG A 254 -13.45 -17.13 -11.14
CA ARG A 254 -13.13 -15.92 -11.94
C ARG A 254 -12.50 -14.76 -11.16
N TYR A 255 -12.54 -14.79 -9.82
CA TYR A 255 -11.96 -13.75 -8.96
C TYR A 255 -10.67 -14.18 -8.28
N VAL A 256 -10.36 -15.49 -8.30
CA VAL A 256 -9.17 -16.06 -7.70
C VAL A 256 -7.94 -15.55 -8.45
N HIS A 257 -7.01 -14.97 -7.71
CA HIS A 257 -5.82 -14.37 -8.29
C HIS A 257 -4.65 -14.44 -7.31
N SER A 258 -3.50 -14.91 -7.76
CA SER A 258 -2.24 -14.94 -7.02
C SER A 258 -1.11 -14.30 -7.82
N VAL A 259 -0.10 -13.81 -7.10
CA VAL A 259 1.17 -13.38 -7.67
C VAL A 259 2.27 -14.16 -6.96
N PRO A 260 3.05 -15.00 -7.66
CA PRO A 260 4.11 -15.77 -7.02
C PRO A 260 5.14 -14.85 -6.34
N PRO A 261 5.62 -15.17 -5.11
CA PRO A 261 6.65 -14.38 -4.43
C PRO A 261 7.95 -14.25 -5.25
N ALA A 262 8.28 -15.26 -6.07
CA ALA A 262 9.41 -15.21 -6.98
C ALA A 262 9.24 -14.12 -8.05
N GLN A 263 8.06 -13.98 -8.66
CA GLN A 263 7.75 -12.92 -9.62
C GLN A 263 7.87 -11.55 -8.94
N ASP A 264 7.26 -11.38 -7.78
CA ASP A 264 7.31 -10.12 -7.04
C ASP A 264 8.75 -9.68 -6.76
N LYS A 265 9.60 -10.60 -6.29
CA LYS A 265 11.03 -10.37 -6.05
C LYS A 265 11.77 -9.97 -7.33
N LEU A 266 11.48 -10.62 -8.46
CA LEU A 266 12.12 -10.31 -9.75
C LEU A 266 11.77 -8.90 -10.24
N LEU A 267 10.50 -8.50 -10.15
CA LEU A 267 10.07 -7.16 -10.57
C LEU A 267 10.65 -6.07 -9.65
N HIS A 268 10.73 -6.32 -8.34
CA HIS A 268 11.42 -5.41 -7.40
C HIS A 268 12.92 -5.30 -7.69
N GLU A 269 13.57 -6.40 -8.07
CA GLU A 269 14.99 -6.39 -8.46
C GLU A 269 15.23 -5.55 -9.72
N VAL A 270 14.32 -5.62 -10.71
CA VAL A 270 14.38 -4.74 -11.90
C VAL A 270 14.28 -3.28 -11.49
N LEU A 271 13.29 -2.91 -10.67
CA LEU A 271 13.10 -1.54 -10.19
C LEU A 271 14.31 -1.03 -9.40
N ARG A 272 14.84 -1.84 -8.48
CA ARG A 272 16.05 -1.51 -7.71
C ARG A 272 17.24 -1.22 -8.64
N ARG A 273 17.43 -2.04 -9.68
CA ARG A 273 18.50 -1.80 -10.65
C ARG A 273 18.30 -0.49 -11.40
N VAL A 274 17.08 -0.17 -11.81
CA VAL A 274 16.74 1.12 -12.45
C VAL A 274 17.05 2.28 -11.50
N GLU A 275 16.59 2.23 -10.25
CA GLU A 275 16.83 3.25 -9.23
C GLU A 275 18.32 3.50 -8.98
N GLU A 276 19.13 2.43 -8.96
CA GLU A 276 20.58 2.53 -8.78
C GLU A 276 21.27 3.25 -9.95
N ARG A 277 20.92 2.91 -11.20
CA ARG A 277 21.45 3.63 -12.38
C ARG A 277 20.97 5.08 -12.38
N ALA A 278 19.69 5.32 -12.09
CA ALA A 278 19.12 6.67 -12.03
C ALA A 278 19.78 7.51 -10.93
N ALA A 279 20.09 6.93 -9.77
CA ALA A 279 20.79 7.60 -8.69
C ALA A 279 22.23 7.98 -9.08
N LEU A 280 22.93 7.13 -9.84
CA LEU A 280 24.24 7.47 -10.39
C LEU A 280 24.13 8.59 -11.42
N ARG A 281 23.15 8.54 -12.31
CA ARG A 281 22.90 9.58 -13.31
C ARG A 281 22.55 10.94 -12.68
N ARG A 282 21.80 10.96 -11.57
CA ARG A 282 21.53 12.22 -10.84
C ARG A 282 22.81 12.90 -10.33
N LYS A 283 23.87 12.14 -10.06
CA LYS A 283 25.18 12.67 -9.64
C LYS A 283 26.06 13.06 -10.83
N ASP A 284 25.81 12.44 -11.99
CA ASP A 284 26.63 12.52 -13.20
C ASP A 284 25.69 12.48 -14.43
N PRO A 285 25.19 13.65 -14.88
CA PRO A 285 24.17 13.75 -15.93
C PRO A 285 24.56 13.13 -17.28
N ASP A 286 25.86 12.95 -17.54
CA ASP A 286 26.40 12.35 -18.77
C ASP A 286 26.18 10.84 -18.84
N ARG A 287 25.76 10.22 -17.73
CA ARG A 287 25.43 8.78 -17.70
C ARG A 287 24.17 8.47 -18.50
N PRO A 288 24.12 7.28 -19.13
CA PRO A 288 22.96 6.83 -19.89
C PRO A 288 21.73 6.67 -19.01
N VAL A 289 20.55 6.87 -19.61
CA VAL A 289 19.25 6.64 -18.96
C VAL A 289 18.99 5.13 -18.85
N PRO A 290 18.64 4.60 -17.67
CA PRO A 290 18.30 3.19 -17.53
C PRO A 290 17.02 2.86 -18.30
N LEU A 291 17.06 1.81 -19.13
CA LEU A 291 16.03 1.41 -20.06
C LEU A 291 15.51 0.00 -19.76
N VAL A 292 14.19 -0.15 -19.69
CA VAL A 292 13.49 -1.44 -19.61
C VAL A 292 12.81 -1.73 -20.94
N VAL A 293 13.08 -2.90 -21.53
CA VAL A 293 12.54 -3.32 -22.83
C VAL A 293 11.46 -4.36 -22.61
N ILE A 294 10.30 -4.17 -23.24
CA ILE A 294 9.15 -5.09 -23.12
C ILE A 294 8.69 -5.50 -24.52
N ASP A 295 8.70 -6.80 -24.84
CA ASP A 295 7.99 -7.31 -26.02
C ASP A 295 6.47 -7.20 -25.83
N LEU A 296 5.70 -7.21 -26.92
CA LEU A 296 4.25 -7.09 -26.87
C LEU A 296 3.52 -8.42 -26.96
N ASP A 297 3.71 -9.23 -28.00
CA ASP A 297 2.82 -10.38 -28.23
C ASP A 297 3.07 -11.47 -27.18
N LEU A 298 2.06 -11.84 -26.38
CA LEU A 298 2.19 -12.78 -25.24
C LEU A 298 3.12 -12.30 -24.11
N CYS A 299 3.57 -11.04 -24.16
CA CYS A 299 4.36 -10.39 -23.14
C CYS A 299 3.62 -9.17 -22.58
N GLY A 300 3.75 -7.99 -23.19
CA GLY A 300 3.02 -6.78 -22.77
C GLY A 300 1.54 -6.76 -23.18
N LEU A 301 1.16 -7.54 -24.18
CA LEU A 301 -0.21 -7.70 -24.69
C LEU A 301 -0.62 -9.16 -24.62
N VAL A 302 -1.86 -9.39 -24.18
CA VAL A 302 -2.51 -10.69 -24.09
C VAL A 302 -3.49 -10.85 -25.26
N PRO A 303 -3.16 -11.64 -26.29
CA PRO A 303 -3.93 -11.77 -27.53
C PRO A 303 -5.12 -12.75 -27.42
N LYS A 304 -5.84 -12.75 -26.29
CA LYS A 304 -6.85 -13.79 -26.01
C LYS A 304 -7.96 -13.85 -27.07
N ALA A 305 -8.54 -12.70 -27.44
CA ALA A 305 -9.67 -12.66 -28.38
C ALA A 305 -9.31 -13.21 -29.76
N ARG A 306 -8.12 -12.86 -30.27
CA ARG A 306 -7.62 -13.35 -31.56
C ARG A 306 -7.21 -14.81 -31.53
N THR A 307 -6.64 -15.31 -30.44
CA THR A 307 -6.36 -16.75 -30.28
C THR A 307 -7.64 -17.57 -30.30
N LEU A 308 -8.67 -17.15 -29.55
CA LEU A 308 -9.98 -17.81 -29.55
C LEU A 308 -10.60 -17.80 -30.95
N HIS A 309 -10.44 -16.70 -31.70
CA HIS A 309 -10.93 -16.62 -33.08
C HIS A 309 -10.16 -17.56 -34.03
N ALA A 310 -8.83 -17.57 -33.96
CA ALA A 310 -7.99 -18.42 -34.79
C ALA A 310 -8.29 -19.90 -34.54
N ALA A 311 -8.37 -20.32 -33.26
CA ALA A 311 -8.75 -21.68 -32.90
C ALA A 311 -10.11 -22.07 -33.50
N ARG A 312 -11.15 -21.23 -33.35
CA ARG A 312 -12.48 -21.51 -33.92
C ARG A 312 -12.47 -21.63 -35.44
N THR A 313 -11.63 -20.84 -36.12
CA THR A 313 -11.48 -20.89 -37.58
C THR A 313 -10.90 -22.24 -38.02
N LEU A 314 -10.02 -22.82 -37.22
CA LEU A 314 -9.38 -24.10 -37.49
C LEU A 314 -10.24 -25.31 -37.09
N ALA A 315 -11.33 -25.11 -36.35
CA ALA A 315 -12.20 -26.19 -35.91
C ALA A 315 -13.00 -26.88 -37.04
N ARG A 316 -12.91 -26.36 -38.28
CA ARG A 316 -13.62 -26.88 -39.46
C ARG A 316 -13.22 -28.33 -39.83
N PRO A 317 -14.12 -29.09 -40.50
CA PRO A 317 -13.82 -30.40 -41.08
C PRO A 317 -12.54 -30.42 -41.93
N ARG A 318 -11.72 -31.45 -41.75
CA ARG A 318 -10.46 -31.67 -42.48
C ARG A 318 -10.08 -33.17 -42.51
N HIS A 319 -9.06 -33.52 -43.30
CA HIS A 319 -8.50 -34.88 -43.28
C HIS A 319 -8.07 -35.25 -41.85
N GLY A 320 -8.44 -36.46 -41.39
CA GLY A 320 -8.23 -36.92 -40.01
C GLY A 320 -9.23 -36.38 -38.97
N ALA A 321 -10.10 -35.43 -39.33
CA ALA A 321 -11.16 -34.90 -38.46
C ALA A 321 -12.38 -34.44 -39.30
N PRO A 322 -13.16 -35.37 -39.90
CA PRO A 322 -14.22 -35.05 -40.86
C PRO A 322 -15.43 -34.32 -40.24
N GLN A 323 -15.61 -34.41 -38.92
CA GLN A 323 -16.64 -33.65 -38.19
C GLN A 323 -16.11 -32.31 -37.63
N GLY A 324 -14.85 -31.98 -37.92
CA GLY A 324 -14.14 -30.87 -37.29
C GLY A 324 -13.51 -31.26 -35.95
N ILE A 325 -12.96 -30.26 -35.26
CA ILE A 325 -12.24 -30.43 -33.98
C ILE A 325 -13.01 -29.66 -32.89
N PRO A 326 -13.93 -30.30 -32.14
CA PRO A 326 -14.79 -29.65 -31.15
C PRO A 326 -14.04 -28.84 -30.09
N GLU A 327 -12.85 -29.29 -29.71
CA GLU A 327 -11.99 -28.63 -28.73
C GLU A 327 -11.55 -27.24 -29.22
N LEU A 328 -11.23 -27.12 -30.52
CA LEU A 328 -10.90 -25.85 -31.15
C LEU A 328 -12.15 -25.00 -31.44
N ALA A 329 -13.34 -25.63 -31.56
CA ALA A 329 -14.61 -24.91 -31.68
C ALA A 329 -15.03 -24.24 -30.35
N ARG A 330 -14.63 -24.83 -29.22
CA ARG A 330 -14.86 -24.33 -27.86
C ARG A 330 -13.54 -24.08 -27.12
N PRO A 331 -12.68 -23.18 -27.62
CA PRO A 331 -11.33 -23.02 -27.11
C PRO A 331 -11.29 -22.46 -25.67
N SER A 332 -12.39 -21.90 -25.18
CA SER A 332 -12.52 -21.47 -23.78
C SER A 332 -12.57 -22.64 -22.78
N ALA A 333 -12.80 -23.87 -23.24
CA ALA A 333 -12.74 -25.07 -22.41
C ALA A 333 -11.33 -25.70 -22.39
N LEU A 334 -10.38 -25.17 -23.16
CA LEU A 334 -9.00 -25.65 -23.17
C LEU A 334 -8.27 -25.17 -21.90
N ARG A 335 -7.45 -26.05 -21.33
CA ARG A 335 -6.57 -25.71 -20.19
C ARG A 335 -5.50 -24.68 -20.56
N ALA A 336 -5.02 -24.73 -21.80
CA ALA A 336 -4.06 -23.79 -22.35
C ALA A 336 -4.43 -23.47 -23.80
N LEU A 337 -4.37 -22.19 -24.16
CA LEU A 337 -4.62 -21.71 -25.51
C LEU A 337 -3.37 -21.86 -26.39
N PRO A 338 -3.53 -22.13 -27.70
CA PRO A 338 -2.40 -22.24 -28.63
C PRO A 338 -1.67 -20.92 -28.81
N SER A 339 -0.38 -21.01 -29.12
CA SER A 339 0.50 -19.88 -29.45
C SER A 339 0.91 -19.90 -30.92
N TYR A 340 1.39 -18.77 -31.43
CA TYR A 340 1.86 -18.63 -32.81
C TYR A 340 3.26 -19.21 -33.02
N SER A 341 4.09 -19.34 -31.98
CA SER A 341 5.42 -19.94 -32.12
C SER A 341 5.33 -21.47 -32.22
N LYS A 342 6.16 -22.08 -33.06
CA LYS A 342 6.14 -23.54 -33.29
C LYS A 342 6.41 -24.34 -32.00
N PRO A 343 7.42 -24.02 -31.18
CA PRO A 343 7.67 -24.78 -29.95
C PRO A 343 6.48 -24.74 -28.97
N ALA A 344 5.83 -23.57 -28.81
CA ALA A 344 4.67 -23.44 -27.94
C ALA A 344 3.40 -24.08 -28.53
N TRP A 345 3.26 -24.11 -29.87
CA TRP A 345 2.22 -24.86 -30.55
C TRP A 345 2.35 -26.37 -30.31
N ASP A 346 3.56 -26.91 -30.44
CA ASP A 346 3.83 -28.32 -30.18
C ASP A 346 3.53 -28.68 -28.73
N ARG A 347 3.91 -27.79 -27.81
CA ARG A 347 3.55 -27.93 -26.39
C ARG A 347 2.04 -27.88 -26.16
N PHE A 348 1.31 -27.01 -26.87
CA PHE A 348 -0.15 -26.98 -26.81
C PHE A 348 -0.75 -28.33 -27.23
N LEU A 349 -0.25 -28.95 -28.31
CA LEU A 349 -0.74 -30.25 -28.76
C LEU A 349 -0.51 -31.35 -27.73
N GLU A 350 0.65 -31.34 -27.08
CA GLU A 350 1.00 -32.26 -26.00
C GLU A 350 0.09 -32.07 -24.78
N VAL A 351 -0.01 -30.85 -24.26
CA VAL A 351 -0.75 -30.54 -23.02
C VAL A 351 -2.27 -30.69 -23.20
N SER A 352 -2.79 -30.39 -24.38
CA SER A 352 -4.23 -30.54 -24.68
C SER A 352 -4.64 -31.98 -25.03
N GLY A 353 -3.67 -32.84 -25.37
CA GLY A 353 -3.90 -34.20 -25.87
C GLY A 353 -4.72 -34.25 -27.17
N VAL A 354 -4.89 -33.11 -27.86
CA VAL A 354 -5.68 -33.02 -29.09
C VAL A 354 -5.00 -33.79 -30.23
N ALA A 355 -3.67 -33.75 -30.33
CA ALA A 355 -2.97 -34.51 -31.36
C ALA A 355 -3.15 -36.03 -31.22
N GLY A 356 -3.18 -36.54 -29.99
CA GLY A 356 -3.44 -37.96 -29.72
C GLY A 356 -4.87 -38.40 -30.08
N ARG A 357 -5.85 -37.49 -29.99
CA ARG A 357 -7.24 -37.75 -30.40
C ARG A 357 -7.45 -37.72 -31.91
N TYR A 358 -6.64 -36.96 -32.63
CA TYR A 358 -6.69 -36.84 -34.09
C TYR A 358 -5.31 -37.10 -34.71
N PRO A 359 -4.84 -38.36 -34.70
CA PRO A 359 -3.48 -38.71 -35.14
C PRO A 359 -3.27 -38.56 -36.66
N GLU A 360 -4.34 -38.58 -37.44
CA GLU A 360 -4.31 -38.44 -38.91
C GLU A 360 -4.38 -36.98 -39.39
N VAL A 361 -4.51 -36.02 -38.46
CA VAL A 361 -4.50 -34.58 -38.78
C VAL A 361 -3.06 -34.11 -38.96
N ALA A 362 -2.77 -33.45 -40.08
CA ALA A 362 -1.49 -32.82 -40.35
C ALA A 362 -1.31 -31.54 -39.50
N TRP A 363 -0.87 -31.68 -38.26
CA TRP A 363 -0.80 -30.59 -37.28
C TRP A 363 0.14 -29.44 -37.64
N ASP A 364 1.17 -29.70 -38.44
CA ASP A 364 2.05 -28.65 -38.97
C ASP A 364 1.33 -27.76 -39.99
N GLU A 365 0.44 -28.33 -40.82
CA GLU A 365 -0.41 -27.55 -41.72
C GLU A 365 -1.44 -26.74 -40.93
N VAL A 366 -2.01 -27.31 -39.85
CA VAL A 366 -2.93 -26.60 -38.96
C VAL A 366 -2.24 -25.40 -38.29
N HIS A 367 -0.97 -25.55 -37.88
CA HIS A 367 -0.16 -24.44 -37.36
C HIS A 367 0.09 -23.36 -38.43
N ALA A 368 0.40 -23.78 -39.66
CA ALA A 368 0.59 -22.87 -40.78
C ALA A 368 -0.70 -22.08 -41.13
N GLU A 369 -1.88 -22.68 -40.95
CA GLU A 369 -3.18 -21.99 -41.06
C GLU A 369 -3.49 -21.10 -39.83
N PHE A 370 -3.02 -21.47 -38.62
CA PHE A 370 -3.24 -20.71 -37.40
C PHE A 370 -2.61 -19.32 -37.46
N CYS A 371 -1.35 -19.23 -37.88
CA CYS A 371 -0.61 -17.97 -37.95
C CYS A 371 -1.37 -16.86 -38.72
N PRO A 372 -1.80 -17.06 -39.98
CA PRO A 372 -2.57 -16.05 -40.70
C PRO A 372 -3.94 -15.79 -40.05
N ALA A 373 -4.63 -16.79 -39.47
CA ALA A 373 -5.92 -16.58 -38.79
C ALA A 373 -5.80 -15.79 -37.47
N PHE A 374 -4.68 -15.94 -36.77
CA PHE A 374 -4.35 -15.21 -35.54
C PHE A 374 -4.06 -13.73 -35.82
N TYR A 375 -3.26 -13.46 -36.85
CA TYR A 375 -2.90 -12.09 -37.16
C TYR A 375 -3.97 -11.38 -38.03
N ARG A 376 -4.53 -12.03 -39.07
CA ARG A 376 -5.45 -11.39 -40.05
C ARG A 376 -6.93 -11.48 -39.64
N PRO A 377 -7.75 -10.50 -40.08
CA PRO A 377 -7.35 -9.21 -40.63
C PRO A 377 -6.71 -8.34 -39.53
N TRP A 378 -5.79 -7.45 -39.90
CA TRP A 378 -4.89 -6.77 -38.94
C TRP A 378 -5.63 -5.89 -37.92
N GLU A 379 -6.86 -5.48 -38.21
CA GLU A 379 -7.70 -4.69 -37.32
C GLU A 379 -7.99 -5.45 -36.01
N ARG A 380 -7.90 -6.79 -36.01
CA ARG A 380 -8.07 -7.62 -34.81
C ARG A 380 -6.98 -7.41 -33.76
N LEU A 381 -5.82 -6.86 -34.11
CA LEU A 381 -4.82 -6.43 -33.12
C LEU A 381 -5.44 -5.47 -32.10
N ARG A 382 -6.46 -4.68 -32.48
CA ARG A 382 -7.19 -3.79 -31.55
C ARG A 382 -7.97 -4.54 -30.48
N SER A 383 -8.14 -5.86 -30.57
CA SER A 383 -8.84 -6.67 -29.56
C SER A 383 -7.94 -7.17 -28.44
N ASP A 384 -6.63 -6.96 -28.55
CA ASP A 384 -5.68 -7.33 -27.50
C ASP A 384 -5.94 -6.54 -26.22
N SER A 385 -5.70 -7.19 -25.08
CA SER A 385 -5.69 -6.56 -23.76
C SER A 385 -4.26 -6.37 -23.28
N LEU A 386 -4.03 -5.36 -22.44
CA LEU A 386 -2.74 -5.20 -21.76
C LEU A 386 -2.52 -6.36 -20.78
N ALA A 387 -1.27 -6.77 -20.62
CA ALA A 387 -0.91 -7.72 -19.59
C ALA A 387 -1.22 -7.17 -18.19
N PRO A 388 -1.70 -8.00 -17.25
CA PRO A 388 -1.98 -7.54 -15.90
C PRO A 388 -0.74 -6.90 -15.26
N GLY A 389 -0.94 -5.78 -14.56
CA GLY A 389 0.13 -5.01 -13.91
C GLY A 389 0.98 -4.12 -14.82
N LEU A 390 0.88 -4.25 -16.15
CA LEU A 390 1.81 -3.57 -17.07
C LEU A 390 1.82 -2.05 -16.88
N VAL A 391 0.64 -1.43 -16.82
CA VAL A 391 0.52 0.03 -16.66
C VAL A 391 1.22 0.49 -15.39
N ARG A 392 0.97 -0.19 -14.26
CA ARG A 392 1.59 0.15 -12.98
C ARG A 392 3.09 -0.07 -13.01
N PHE A 393 3.57 -1.17 -13.57
CA PHE A 393 5.00 -1.46 -13.69
C PHE A 393 5.73 -0.41 -14.55
N VAL A 394 5.14 0.04 -15.66
CA VAL A 394 5.69 1.14 -16.46
C VAL A 394 5.84 2.41 -15.62
N ARG A 395 4.82 2.75 -14.83
CA ARG A 395 4.88 3.92 -13.91
C ARG A 395 5.95 3.75 -12.85
N ASP A 396 6.09 2.56 -12.28
CA ASP A 396 7.11 2.27 -11.28
C ASP A 396 8.53 2.45 -11.87
N VAL A 397 8.77 2.02 -13.11
CA VAL A 397 10.06 2.26 -13.80
C VAL A 397 10.31 3.76 -14.02
N GLU A 398 9.28 4.51 -14.44
CA GLU A 398 9.37 5.96 -14.65
C GLU A 398 9.54 6.76 -13.35
N ASP A 399 8.99 6.26 -12.24
CA ASP A 399 9.14 6.85 -10.91
C ASP A 399 10.52 6.51 -10.32
N ALA A 400 11.06 5.33 -10.62
CA ALA A 400 12.44 4.94 -10.33
C ALA A 400 13.49 5.76 -11.13
N GLY A 401 13.06 6.51 -12.15
CA GLY A 401 13.91 7.35 -12.99
C GLY A 401 14.47 6.67 -14.25
N GLY A 402 13.83 5.58 -14.69
CA GLY A 402 14.12 4.93 -15.97
C GLY A 402 13.09 5.20 -17.06
N GLU A 403 13.37 4.65 -18.24
CA GLU A 403 12.47 4.67 -19.39
C GLU A 403 12.01 3.25 -19.75
N VAL A 404 10.83 3.15 -20.36
CA VAL A 404 10.33 1.90 -20.95
C VAL A 404 10.26 2.04 -22.47
N VAL A 405 10.59 0.97 -23.18
CA VAL A 405 10.36 0.85 -24.62
C VAL A 405 9.66 -0.46 -24.95
N PHE A 406 8.64 -0.38 -25.81
CA PHE A 406 8.02 -1.56 -26.41
C PHE A 406 8.79 -1.94 -27.67
N ASN A 407 9.39 -3.12 -27.72
CA ASN A 407 10.15 -3.60 -28.87
C ASN A 407 9.54 -4.90 -29.42
N THR A 408 8.71 -4.78 -30.46
CA THR A 408 7.87 -5.88 -30.93
C THR A 408 8.32 -6.46 -32.26
N GLY A 409 8.08 -7.76 -32.46
CA GLY A 409 8.19 -8.43 -33.75
C GLY A 409 7.13 -8.03 -34.78
N ARG A 410 6.15 -7.17 -34.44
CA ARG A 410 5.13 -6.68 -35.37
C ARG A 410 5.74 -5.80 -36.48
N ARG A 411 5.16 -5.86 -37.69
CA ARG A 411 5.57 -5.02 -38.82
C ARG A 411 5.05 -3.59 -38.68
N ASP A 412 5.70 -2.64 -39.33
CA ASP A 412 5.31 -1.23 -39.25
C ASP A 412 3.88 -0.97 -39.75
N ARG A 413 3.39 -1.69 -40.78
CA ARG A 413 2.00 -1.55 -41.27
C ARG A 413 0.90 -1.76 -40.23
N VAL A 414 1.20 -2.38 -39.09
CA VAL A 414 0.22 -2.62 -38.01
C VAL A 414 0.47 -1.77 -36.76
N ARG A 415 1.36 -0.77 -36.87
CA ARG A 415 1.69 0.18 -35.79
C ARG A 415 0.45 0.83 -35.20
N ASP A 416 -0.42 1.40 -36.03
CA ASP A 416 -1.60 2.14 -35.59
C ASP A 416 -2.58 1.29 -34.76
N HIS A 417 -2.74 0.02 -35.12
CA HIS A 417 -3.58 -0.89 -34.35
C HIS A 417 -2.98 -1.18 -32.96
N THR A 418 -1.66 -1.32 -32.90
CA THR A 418 -0.92 -1.58 -31.66
C THR A 418 -0.92 -0.35 -30.75
N GLN A 419 -0.63 0.84 -31.29
CA GLN A 419 -0.68 2.10 -30.55
C GLN A 419 -2.07 2.38 -30.00
N ALA A 420 -3.13 2.03 -30.72
CA ALA A 420 -4.49 2.16 -30.21
C ALA A 420 -4.77 1.28 -28.98
N VAL A 421 -4.16 0.10 -28.87
CA VAL A 421 -4.30 -0.74 -27.66
C VAL A 421 -3.56 -0.12 -26.49
N LEU A 422 -2.31 0.33 -26.71
CA LEU A 422 -1.48 0.98 -25.68
C LEU A 422 -2.12 2.28 -25.18
N ALA A 423 -2.70 3.08 -26.08
CA ALA A 423 -3.40 4.32 -25.75
C ALA A 423 -4.60 4.09 -24.82
N ARG A 424 -5.35 3.00 -25.01
CA ARG A 424 -6.50 2.66 -24.12
C ARG A 424 -6.13 2.35 -22.67
N GLY A 425 -4.86 2.10 -22.37
CA GLY A 425 -4.37 1.97 -21.00
C GLY A 425 -3.43 3.09 -20.57
N GLY A 426 -3.44 4.23 -21.28
CA GLY A 426 -2.62 5.39 -20.92
C GLY A 426 -1.12 5.23 -21.18
N LEU A 427 -0.72 4.38 -22.14
CA LEU A 427 0.68 4.10 -22.50
C LEU A 427 1.08 4.67 -23.87
N SER A 428 0.36 5.69 -24.36
CA SER A 428 0.61 6.31 -25.67
C SER A 428 1.95 7.08 -25.74
N HIS A 429 2.47 7.50 -24.59
CA HIS A 429 3.75 8.21 -24.45
C HIS A 429 4.96 7.26 -24.52
N VAL A 430 4.76 5.96 -24.31
CA VAL A 430 5.84 4.96 -24.34
C VAL A 430 6.27 4.71 -25.78
N ARG A 431 7.59 4.74 -26.03
CA ARG A 431 8.15 4.52 -27.37
C ARG A 431 7.83 3.10 -27.86
N LEU A 432 7.34 2.99 -29.10
CA LEU A 432 7.05 1.72 -29.78
C LEU A 432 7.99 1.50 -30.97
N LEU A 433 8.83 0.47 -30.89
CA LEU A 433 9.71 0.00 -31.94
C LEU A 433 9.06 -1.21 -32.64
N THR A 434 8.83 -1.08 -33.94
CA THR A 434 8.31 -2.13 -34.84
C THR A 434 9.42 -2.54 -35.81
N LEU A 435 9.16 -3.57 -36.61
CA LEU A 435 10.07 -4.04 -37.65
C LEU A 435 9.65 -3.56 -39.04
N PRO A 436 10.60 -3.43 -39.99
CA PRO A 436 10.30 -3.10 -41.38
C PRO A 436 9.28 -4.06 -42.02
N ASP A 437 8.48 -3.52 -42.92
CA ASP A 437 7.42 -4.25 -43.62
C ASP A 437 7.93 -5.30 -44.60
N ASP A 438 9.17 -5.16 -45.05
CA ASP A 438 9.88 -6.00 -46.01
C ASP A 438 10.92 -6.92 -45.33
N ARG A 439 10.87 -7.05 -44.00
CA ARG A 439 11.84 -7.86 -43.25
C ARG A 439 12.00 -9.27 -43.80
N VAL A 440 13.25 -9.68 -44.01
CA VAL A 440 13.68 -11.05 -44.33
C VAL A 440 14.67 -11.61 -43.31
N ARG A 441 15.28 -10.74 -42.49
CA ARG A 441 16.23 -11.11 -41.43
C ARG A 441 15.50 -11.66 -40.19
N PRO A 442 16.19 -12.45 -39.35
CA PRO A 442 15.64 -12.95 -38.10
C PRO A 442 15.11 -11.82 -37.21
N ILE A 443 13.97 -12.06 -36.55
CA ILE A 443 13.30 -11.07 -35.68
C ILE A 443 14.22 -10.63 -34.54
N ALA A 444 14.94 -11.56 -33.93
CA ALA A 444 15.87 -11.30 -32.84
C ALA A 444 16.99 -10.31 -33.24
N GLU A 445 17.57 -10.45 -34.43
CA GLU A 445 18.59 -9.52 -34.93
C GLU A 445 18.05 -8.10 -35.12
N LEU A 446 16.85 -7.99 -35.70
CA LEU A 446 16.21 -6.70 -35.94
C LEU A 446 15.80 -6.01 -34.63
N LYS A 447 15.37 -6.78 -33.63
CA LYS A 447 15.12 -6.28 -32.28
C LYS A 447 16.38 -5.71 -31.63
N ILE A 448 17.52 -6.38 -31.76
CA ILE A 448 18.82 -5.89 -31.27
C ILE A 448 19.23 -4.61 -32.00
N GLU A 449 19.06 -4.57 -33.31
CA GLU A 449 19.36 -3.39 -34.12
C GLU A 449 18.51 -2.18 -33.70
N ASN A 450 17.21 -2.38 -33.46
CA ASN A 450 16.30 -1.38 -32.92
C ASN A 450 16.82 -0.78 -31.60
N LEU A 451 17.31 -1.61 -30.68
CA LEU A 451 17.84 -1.16 -29.39
C LEU A 451 19.19 -0.45 -29.53
N ARG A 452 20.09 -0.93 -30.40
CA ARG A 452 21.40 -0.28 -30.64
C ARG A 452 21.28 1.10 -31.28
N ARG A 453 20.17 1.39 -31.95
CA ARG A 453 19.86 2.73 -32.47
C ARG A 453 19.47 3.73 -31.37
N LEU A 454 19.14 3.26 -30.16
CA LEU A 454 18.87 4.13 -29.02
C LEU A 454 20.20 4.58 -28.40
N THR A 455 20.59 5.82 -28.66
CA THR A 455 21.79 6.42 -28.07
C THR A 455 21.51 6.98 -26.69
N GLY A 456 22.48 6.91 -25.76
CA GLY A 456 22.34 7.49 -24.42
C GLY A 456 21.48 6.68 -23.45
N THR A 457 21.23 5.40 -23.74
CA THR A 457 20.44 4.49 -22.89
C THR A 457 21.26 3.28 -22.44
N ASP A 458 20.99 2.76 -21.24
CA ASP A 458 21.57 1.53 -20.68
C ASP A 458 20.46 0.50 -20.50
N VAL A 459 20.53 -0.63 -21.22
CA VAL A 459 19.49 -1.68 -21.14
C VAL A 459 19.64 -2.43 -19.82
N VAL A 460 18.72 -2.18 -18.88
CA VAL A 460 18.74 -2.76 -17.54
C VAL A 460 17.99 -4.08 -17.47
N ALA A 461 16.85 -4.18 -18.17
CA ALA A 461 16.04 -5.38 -18.19
C ALA A 461 15.30 -5.56 -19.53
N VAL A 462 15.04 -6.81 -19.89
CA VAL A 462 14.34 -7.21 -21.12
C VAL A 462 13.31 -8.28 -20.78
N PHE A 463 12.06 -8.08 -21.20
CA PHE A 463 10.97 -9.03 -21.06
C PHE A 463 10.55 -9.54 -22.45
N ASP A 464 10.62 -10.85 -22.69
CA ASP A 464 10.26 -11.46 -23.98
C ASP A 464 9.70 -12.89 -23.77
N ASP A 465 8.68 -13.26 -24.53
CA ASP A 465 8.05 -14.59 -24.48
C ASP A 465 8.89 -15.64 -25.22
N LEU A 466 9.64 -15.26 -26.25
CA LEU A 466 10.35 -16.21 -27.11
C LEU A 466 11.80 -16.45 -26.66
N THR A 467 12.14 -17.72 -26.43
CA THR A 467 13.49 -18.16 -26.04
C THR A 467 14.58 -17.70 -27.01
N GLU A 468 14.34 -17.76 -28.32
CA GLU A 468 15.31 -17.31 -29.34
C GLU A 468 15.66 -15.82 -29.19
N ASN A 469 14.65 -14.97 -28.97
CA ASN A 469 14.87 -13.54 -28.76
C ASN A 469 15.67 -13.30 -27.48
N ARG A 470 15.31 -13.99 -26.39
CA ARG A 470 15.99 -13.84 -25.09
C ARG A 470 17.45 -14.23 -25.16
N GLN A 471 17.79 -15.35 -25.80
CA GLN A 471 19.17 -15.78 -25.99
C GLN A 471 19.99 -14.75 -26.76
N ALA A 472 19.44 -14.24 -27.87
CA ALA A 472 20.11 -13.21 -28.67
C ALA A 472 20.28 -11.88 -27.90
N LEU A 473 19.26 -11.46 -27.15
CA LEU A 473 19.30 -10.22 -26.36
C LEU A 473 20.26 -10.34 -25.17
N SER A 474 20.34 -11.51 -24.52
CA SER A 474 21.29 -11.78 -23.44
C SER A 474 22.75 -11.68 -23.91
N LEU A 475 23.04 -12.20 -25.12
CA LEU A 475 24.36 -12.07 -25.75
C LEU A 475 24.68 -10.63 -26.15
N ALA A 476 23.70 -9.89 -26.66
CA ALA A 476 23.89 -8.51 -27.12
C ALA A 476 24.01 -7.50 -25.96
N PHE A 477 23.38 -7.77 -24.82
CA PHE A 477 23.30 -6.88 -23.65
C PHE A 477 23.60 -7.65 -22.35
N PRO A 478 24.86 -8.07 -22.10
CA PRO A 478 25.21 -8.94 -20.98
C PRO A 478 25.00 -8.33 -19.58
N GLY A 479 24.87 -7.00 -19.49
CA GLY A 479 24.53 -6.29 -18.24
C GLY A 479 23.03 -6.26 -17.93
N ALA A 480 22.18 -6.63 -18.89
CA ALA A 480 20.73 -6.62 -18.76
C ALA A 480 20.23 -7.89 -18.07
N MET A 481 19.19 -7.74 -17.26
CA MET A 481 18.41 -8.87 -16.76
C MET A 481 17.40 -9.28 -17.84
N VAL A 482 17.58 -10.45 -18.45
CA VAL A 482 16.64 -10.98 -19.46
C VAL A 482 15.66 -11.93 -18.77
N LEU A 483 14.37 -11.63 -18.86
CA LEU A 483 13.28 -12.37 -18.20
C LEU A 483 12.36 -13.01 -19.25
N ALA A 484 11.96 -14.25 -18.98
CA ALA A 484 10.91 -14.95 -19.70
C ALA A 484 9.53 -14.46 -19.23
N VAL A 485 8.61 -14.29 -20.18
CA VAL A 485 7.20 -14.00 -19.89
C VAL A 485 6.31 -15.13 -20.40
N GLU A 486 5.50 -15.71 -19.52
CA GLU A 486 4.49 -16.70 -19.88
C GLU A 486 3.08 -16.19 -19.54
N ALA A 487 2.37 -15.69 -20.56
CA ALA A 487 1.01 -15.19 -20.36
C ALA A 487 0.08 -16.29 -19.80
N PRO A 488 -0.63 -16.05 -18.67
CA PRO A 488 -1.52 -17.03 -18.06
C PRO A 488 -2.57 -17.57 -19.03
N GLY A 489 -2.75 -18.89 -19.05
CA GLY A 489 -3.72 -19.58 -19.90
C GLY A 489 -3.28 -19.79 -21.35
N PHE A 490 -2.01 -19.53 -21.70
CA PHE A 490 -1.42 -19.86 -22.99
C PHE A 490 -0.37 -20.97 -22.86
N ALA A 491 -0.19 -21.76 -23.91
CA ALA A 491 0.94 -22.67 -24.00
C ALA A 491 2.24 -21.88 -24.27
N SER A 492 3.33 -22.31 -23.64
CA SER A 492 4.69 -21.81 -23.85
C SER A 492 5.60 -22.92 -24.37
N ASP A 493 6.84 -22.58 -24.70
CA ASP A 493 7.88 -23.54 -25.13
C ASP A 493 8.50 -24.35 -23.96
N ARG A 494 8.05 -24.08 -22.73
CA ARG A 494 8.47 -24.73 -21.49
C ARG A 494 7.53 -25.88 -21.13
N ALA A 495 8.09 -26.98 -20.63
CA ALA A 495 7.28 -28.01 -19.98
C ALA A 495 6.74 -27.49 -18.63
N PRO A 496 5.46 -27.73 -18.27
CA PRO A 496 4.91 -27.36 -16.97
C PRO A 496 5.79 -27.89 -15.83
N GLY A 497 6.18 -27.00 -14.92
CA GLY A 497 7.06 -27.32 -13.78
C GLY A 497 8.56 -27.33 -14.08
N CYS A 498 9.00 -27.24 -15.35
CA CYS A 498 10.42 -27.09 -15.71
C CYS A 498 10.82 -25.62 -15.83
N PRO A 499 12.08 -25.21 -15.60
CA PRO A 499 12.51 -23.84 -15.89
C PRO A 499 12.49 -23.54 -17.40
N PRO A 500 12.47 -22.26 -17.83
CA PRO A 500 12.64 -21.90 -19.25
C PRO A 500 13.89 -22.55 -19.86
N PRO A 501 13.89 -22.92 -21.16
CA PRO A 501 15.01 -23.65 -21.76
C PRO A 501 16.36 -22.92 -21.73
N ASP A 502 16.34 -21.60 -21.68
CA ASP A 502 17.50 -20.72 -21.56
C ASP A 502 17.90 -20.39 -20.11
N GLY A 503 17.19 -20.95 -19.12
CA GLY A 503 17.42 -20.69 -17.69
C GLY A 503 17.01 -19.29 -17.24
N ALA A 504 16.31 -18.52 -18.08
CA ALA A 504 15.88 -17.16 -17.74
C ALA A 504 14.90 -17.17 -16.54
N PRO A 505 14.98 -16.17 -15.64
CA PRO A 505 13.94 -15.96 -14.63
C PRO A 505 12.58 -15.74 -15.28
N LEU A 506 11.52 -16.29 -14.68
CA LEU A 506 10.18 -16.32 -15.26
C LEU A 506 9.23 -15.40 -14.50
N VAL A 507 8.43 -14.64 -15.24
CA VAL A 507 7.24 -13.94 -14.74
C VAL A 507 6.03 -14.31 -15.61
N ALA A 508 4.84 -14.31 -15.03
CA ALA A 508 3.59 -14.53 -15.77
C ALA A 508 2.87 -13.21 -16.08
N THR A 509 3.00 -12.23 -15.19
CA THR A 509 2.42 -10.89 -15.33
C THR A 509 3.41 -9.82 -14.86
N PHE A 510 3.04 -8.56 -14.99
CA PHE A 510 3.80 -7.42 -14.46
C PHE A 510 3.29 -6.98 -13.09
N GLU A 511 2.49 -7.82 -12.43
CA GLU A 511 1.93 -7.51 -11.11
C GLU A 511 2.94 -7.76 -10.01
N ARG A 512 2.97 -6.81 -9.07
CA ARG A 512 3.70 -6.88 -7.80
C ARG A 512 2.69 -6.98 -6.67
N LEU A 513 3.08 -7.65 -5.59
CA LEU A 513 2.27 -7.70 -4.37
C LEU A 513 2.17 -6.28 -3.80
N PRO A 514 0.96 -5.75 -3.54
CA PRO A 514 0.77 -4.38 -3.07
C PRO A 514 1.25 -4.19 -1.61
N ARG A 515 1.41 -5.28 -0.88
CA ARG A 515 1.82 -5.34 0.53
C ARG A 515 2.45 -6.70 0.82
N ARG A 516 3.28 -6.78 1.86
CA ARG A 516 3.73 -8.06 2.42
C ARG A 516 2.61 -8.61 3.30
N HIS A 517 2.11 -9.80 2.99
CA HIS A 517 1.13 -10.47 3.84
C HIS A 517 1.82 -10.90 5.14
N GLY A 518 1.37 -10.35 6.25
CA GLY A 518 1.87 -10.67 7.58
C GLY A 518 0.72 -10.80 8.58
N VAL A 519 0.94 -11.58 9.63
CA VAL A 519 -0.01 -11.75 10.75
C VAL A 519 0.00 -10.53 11.67
N ILE A 520 0.90 -9.58 11.46
CA ILE A 520 1.15 -8.44 12.35
C ILE A 520 0.99 -7.13 11.58
N SER A 521 0.43 -6.12 12.24
CA SER A 521 0.28 -4.77 11.68
C SER A 521 1.65 -4.16 11.37
N ALA A 522 1.84 -3.65 10.15
CA ALA A 522 3.14 -3.13 9.70
C ALA A 522 3.06 -1.67 9.25
N LEU A 523 4.15 -0.93 9.43
CA LEU A 523 4.35 0.38 8.81
C LEU A 523 4.87 0.19 7.37
N SER A 524 4.59 1.15 6.48
CA SER A 524 4.91 1.08 5.05
C SER A 524 6.41 1.24 4.79
N HIS A 525 7.07 2.08 5.59
CA HIS A 525 8.45 2.53 5.38
C HIS A 525 8.72 3.20 4.01
N THR A 526 7.66 3.61 3.31
CA THR A 526 7.75 4.28 2.00
C THR A 526 8.02 5.78 2.15
N HIS A 527 8.61 6.41 1.13
CA HIS A 527 8.91 7.85 1.14
C HIS A 527 7.79 8.70 0.51
N SER A 528 6.99 8.10 -0.36
CA SER A 528 5.91 8.76 -1.09
C SER A 528 4.67 7.88 -1.16
N VAL A 529 3.48 8.52 -1.17
CA VAL A 529 2.21 7.83 -1.45
C VAL A 529 2.23 7.20 -2.84
N ALA A 530 3.00 7.75 -3.78
CA ALA A 530 3.12 7.22 -5.14
C ALA A 530 3.73 5.81 -5.17
N GLU A 531 4.57 5.46 -4.19
CA GLU A 531 5.14 4.10 -4.03
C GLU A 531 4.09 3.08 -3.59
N LEU A 532 2.97 3.55 -3.03
CA LEU A 532 1.85 2.70 -2.65
C LEU A 532 0.94 2.43 -3.85
N GLN A 533 0.49 1.19 -3.98
CA GLN A 533 -0.58 0.83 -4.91
C GLN A 533 -1.94 1.23 -4.30
N VAL A 534 -2.21 2.54 -4.19
CA VAL A 534 -3.39 3.09 -3.49
C VAL A 534 -4.72 2.43 -3.92
N GLY A 535 -4.86 2.08 -5.20
CA GLY A 535 -6.04 1.38 -5.72
C GLY A 535 -6.31 0.02 -5.08
N GLU A 536 -5.27 -0.65 -4.58
CA GLU A 536 -5.33 -1.98 -3.97
C GLU A 536 -5.51 -1.93 -2.43
N LEU A 537 -5.38 -0.75 -1.79
CA LEU A 537 -5.43 -0.61 -0.33
C LEU A 537 -6.86 -0.48 0.22
N GLY A 538 -7.14 -1.07 1.38
CA GLY A 538 -8.38 -0.90 2.13
C GLY A 538 -8.49 0.44 2.83
N VAL A 539 -9.70 0.98 2.95
CA VAL A 539 -9.98 2.27 3.63
C VAL A 539 -10.55 2.11 5.04
N GLY A 540 -10.85 0.87 5.45
CA GLY A 540 -11.13 0.51 6.84
C GLY A 540 -12.31 1.25 7.51
N LEU A 541 -13.45 1.46 6.83
CA LEU A 541 -14.59 2.17 7.45
C LEU A 541 -15.07 1.54 8.78
N PRO A 542 -15.23 0.20 8.90
CA PRO A 542 -15.57 -0.42 10.19
C PRO A 542 -14.52 -0.22 11.27
N VAL A 543 -13.24 -0.11 10.89
CA VAL A 543 -12.09 0.05 11.80
C VAL A 543 -12.22 1.31 12.66
N ARG A 544 -12.89 2.36 12.16
CA ARG A 544 -13.21 3.58 12.93
C ARG A 544 -14.09 3.29 14.16
N GLY A 545 -14.81 2.16 14.17
CA GLY A 545 -15.59 1.69 15.31
C GLY A 545 -14.77 1.09 16.44
N HIS A 546 -13.49 0.80 16.20
CA HIS A 546 -12.55 0.28 17.19
C HIS A 546 -11.69 1.39 17.83
N ALA A 547 -12.14 2.64 17.75
CA ALA A 547 -11.42 3.79 18.27
C ALA A 547 -11.14 3.67 19.78
N VAL A 548 -9.93 4.08 20.18
CA VAL A 548 -9.51 4.21 21.57
C VAL A 548 -9.64 5.66 22.01
N HIS A 549 -10.14 5.89 23.22
CA HIS A 549 -10.24 7.22 23.81
C HIS A 549 -9.40 7.30 25.08
N LEU A 550 -8.25 7.97 25.00
CA LEU A 550 -7.38 8.14 26.16
C LEU A 550 -8.01 9.10 27.16
N SER A 551 -7.78 8.84 28.44
CA SER A 551 -7.94 9.87 29.47
C SER A 551 -6.84 10.94 29.37
N LEU A 552 -7.07 12.09 30.01
CA LEU A 552 -6.03 13.12 30.14
C LEU A 552 -4.80 12.58 30.89
N ARG A 553 -5.01 11.72 31.88
CA ARG A 553 -3.93 11.07 32.65
C ARG A 553 -3.06 10.19 31.74
N GLN A 554 -3.66 9.31 30.95
CA GLN A 554 -2.93 8.45 30.00
C GLN A 554 -2.19 9.28 28.95
N SER A 555 -2.83 10.35 28.45
CA SER A 555 -2.18 11.26 27.49
C SER A 555 -0.95 11.95 28.08
N ARG A 556 -1.02 12.40 29.35
CA ARG A 556 0.13 12.98 30.06
C ARG A 556 1.23 11.96 30.35
N GLN A 557 0.86 10.76 30.77
CA GLN A 557 1.81 9.66 31.02
C GLN A 557 2.68 9.36 29.79
N ILE A 558 2.09 9.33 28.59
CA ILE A 558 2.85 9.16 27.34
C ILE A 558 3.87 10.29 27.15
N ILE A 559 3.46 11.55 27.36
CA ILE A 559 4.33 12.73 27.20
C ILE A 559 5.46 12.71 28.24
N ASP A 560 5.11 12.52 29.51
CA ASP A 560 6.06 12.54 30.62
C ASP A 560 7.15 11.47 30.41
N ARG A 561 6.75 10.28 29.93
CA ARG A 561 7.68 9.21 29.60
C ARG A 561 8.58 9.59 28.42
N LEU A 562 8.00 10.06 27.31
CA LEU A 562 8.78 10.48 26.14
C LEU A 562 9.83 11.53 26.51
N VAL A 563 9.45 12.50 27.33
CA VAL A 563 10.32 13.56 27.84
C VAL A 563 11.42 13.00 28.77
N ALA A 564 11.06 12.15 29.74
CA ALA A 564 12.04 11.56 30.65
C ALA A 564 13.06 10.67 29.92
N GLU A 565 12.61 9.87 28.96
CA GLU A 565 13.49 9.04 28.15
C GLU A 565 14.43 9.89 27.26
N ALA A 566 13.91 10.97 26.68
CA ALA A 566 14.69 11.92 25.90
C ALA A 566 15.77 12.61 26.74
N ASP A 567 15.43 13.11 27.93
CA ASP A 567 16.40 13.74 28.83
C ASP A 567 17.53 12.76 29.18
N ALA A 568 17.18 11.55 29.62
CA ALA A 568 18.16 10.52 29.97
C ALA A 568 18.99 10.06 28.74
N SER A 569 18.41 10.08 27.54
CA SER A 569 19.13 9.76 26.29
C SER A 569 20.13 10.85 25.91
N GLY A 570 19.75 12.12 26.06
CA GLY A 570 20.63 13.26 25.83
C GLY A 570 21.84 13.23 26.75
N GLU A 571 21.63 12.99 28.05
CA GLU A 571 22.70 12.86 29.05
C GLU A 571 23.69 11.73 28.72
N ARG A 572 23.18 10.53 28.38
CA ARG A 572 24.03 9.41 27.95
C ARG A 572 24.83 9.73 26.70
N THR A 573 24.21 10.43 25.75
CA THR A 573 24.87 10.82 24.49
C THR A 573 26.03 11.78 24.75
N ALA A 574 25.82 12.77 25.62
CA ALA A 574 26.86 13.70 26.06
C ALA A 574 27.99 12.99 26.81
N ALA A 575 27.66 12.17 27.81
CA ALA A 575 28.65 11.45 28.63
C ALA A 575 29.54 10.51 27.79
N ALA A 576 29.00 9.93 26.73
CA ALA A 576 29.75 9.03 25.85
C ALA A 576 30.64 9.76 24.81
N ALA A 577 30.39 11.04 24.52
CA ALA A 577 31.07 11.75 23.43
C ALA A 577 32.60 11.85 23.60
N PRO A 578 33.16 12.20 24.80
CA PRO A 578 34.60 12.26 24.99
C PRO A 578 35.30 10.92 24.78
N GLY A 579 34.66 9.80 25.15
CA GLY A 579 35.19 8.46 24.94
C GLY A 579 35.34 8.11 23.45
N HIS A 580 34.35 8.46 22.63
CA HIS A 580 34.39 8.22 21.18
C HIS A 580 35.41 9.09 20.44
N LEU A 581 35.74 10.25 20.98
CA LEU A 581 36.68 11.20 20.37
C LEU A 581 38.05 11.23 21.07
N ARG A 582 38.40 10.21 21.88
CA ARG A 582 39.62 10.23 22.70
C ARG A 582 40.88 10.58 21.91
N GLU A 583 41.08 9.93 20.76
CA GLU A 583 42.23 10.20 19.88
C GLU A 583 42.18 11.61 19.28
N ALA A 584 41.04 11.99 18.69
CA ALA A 584 40.83 13.30 18.08
C ALA A 584 40.98 14.46 19.08
N LEU A 585 40.66 14.24 20.35
CA LEU A 585 40.80 15.23 21.42
C LEU A 585 42.20 15.27 22.02
N SER A 586 43.03 14.23 21.88
CA SER A 586 44.33 14.15 22.57
C SER A 586 45.31 15.27 22.19
N GLY A 587 45.21 15.79 20.97
CA GLY A 587 46.06 16.87 20.45
C GLY A 587 45.45 18.28 20.50
N VAL A 588 44.22 18.45 21.03
CA VAL A 588 43.51 19.74 21.02
C VAL A 588 43.63 20.41 22.39
N ALA A 589 44.45 21.45 22.46
CA ALA A 589 44.73 22.19 23.69
C ALA A 589 43.66 23.24 24.04
N GLU A 590 43.05 23.90 23.04
CA GLU A 590 42.04 24.93 23.30
C GLU A 590 40.70 24.29 23.73
N GLN A 591 40.19 24.67 24.89
CA GLN A 591 38.94 24.13 25.44
C GLN A 591 37.73 24.37 24.52
N HIS A 592 37.63 25.53 23.86
CA HIS A 592 36.52 25.80 22.94
C HIS A 592 36.57 24.91 21.71
N GLU A 593 37.75 24.62 21.16
CA GLU A 593 37.88 23.70 20.04
C GLU A 593 37.51 22.27 20.44
N ARG A 594 37.89 21.83 21.66
CA ARG A 594 37.46 20.54 22.21
C ARG A 594 35.93 20.47 22.29
N THR A 595 35.29 21.50 22.81
CA THR A 595 33.82 21.58 22.89
C THR A 595 33.19 21.57 21.51
N ALA A 596 33.72 22.32 20.54
CA ALA A 596 33.21 22.35 19.17
C ALA A 596 33.23 20.95 18.51
N LEU A 597 34.30 20.18 18.70
CA LEU A 597 34.40 18.80 18.20
C LEU A 597 33.39 17.85 18.88
N LEU A 598 33.20 18.00 20.19
CA LEU A 598 32.21 17.21 20.93
C LEU A 598 30.78 17.50 20.44
N LEU A 599 30.44 18.78 20.26
CA LEU A 599 29.12 19.20 19.76
C LEU A 599 28.89 18.76 18.31
N HIS A 600 29.91 18.85 17.45
CA HIS A 600 29.87 18.28 16.10
C HIS A 600 29.57 16.79 16.12
N HIS A 601 30.21 16.02 17.00
CA HIS A 601 29.91 14.60 17.17
C HIS A 601 28.47 14.36 17.61
N VAL A 602 27.95 15.15 18.56
CA VAL A 602 26.56 15.09 19.00
C VAL A 602 25.61 15.37 17.84
N PHE A 603 25.78 16.46 17.10
CA PHE A 603 24.92 16.82 15.96
C PHE A 603 24.87 15.72 14.89
N LEU A 604 25.96 14.97 14.72
CA LEU A 604 26.05 13.88 13.74
C LEU A 604 25.76 12.49 14.33
N ARG A 605 25.19 12.37 15.53
CA ARG A 605 24.71 11.08 16.05
C ARG A 605 23.52 10.60 15.21
N LYS A 606 23.43 9.29 14.98
CA LYS A 606 22.37 8.67 14.15
C LYS A 606 20.96 9.05 14.60
N GLN A 607 20.75 9.24 15.90
CA GLN A 607 19.45 9.68 16.43
C GLN A 607 19.07 11.11 15.97
N PHE A 608 20.01 12.01 15.72
CA PHE A 608 19.73 13.38 15.29
C PHE A 608 20.00 13.62 13.80
N HIS A 609 20.81 12.79 13.16
CA HIS A 609 21.36 13.07 11.85
C HIS A 609 20.82 12.17 10.73
N ARG A 610 20.54 12.78 9.57
CA ARG A 610 20.28 12.11 8.28
C ARG A 610 21.22 12.64 7.20
N GLY A 611 21.53 11.80 6.22
CA GLY A 611 22.36 12.16 5.06
C GLY A 611 23.85 11.90 5.28
N SER A 612 24.69 12.49 4.42
CA SER A 612 26.14 12.31 4.47
C SER A 612 26.77 13.19 5.54
N ARG A 613 27.73 12.63 6.29
CA ARG A 613 28.54 13.41 7.26
C ARG A 613 29.42 14.47 6.57
N SER A 614 29.69 14.32 5.28
CA SER A 614 30.48 15.27 4.50
C SER A 614 29.78 16.62 4.29
N THR A 615 28.47 16.71 4.55
CA THR A 615 27.73 17.98 4.42
C THR A 615 28.00 18.94 5.56
N TYR A 616 28.56 18.47 6.69
CA TYR A 616 28.90 19.32 7.83
C TYR A 616 30.17 18.82 8.49
N THR A 617 31.31 19.36 8.06
CA THR A 617 32.63 18.91 8.51
C THR A 617 33.01 19.50 9.89
N PRO A 618 34.02 18.95 10.57
CA PRO A 618 34.54 19.55 11.79
C PRO A 618 34.98 21.01 11.63
N ASP A 619 35.57 21.36 10.49
CA ASP A 619 36.02 22.74 10.23
C ASP A 619 34.84 23.70 10.07
N MET A 620 33.77 23.28 9.37
CA MET A 620 32.51 24.03 9.29
C MET A 620 31.91 24.22 10.69
N ALA A 621 31.90 23.16 11.50
CA ALA A 621 31.41 23.23 12.87
C ALA A 621 32.22 24.20 13.73
N ARG A 622 33.55 24.23 13.62
CA ARG A 622 34.37 25.23 14.33
C ARG A 622 34.00 26.65 13.91
N ALA A 623 33.84 26.90 12.60
CA ALA A 623 33.47 28.23 12.10
C ALA A 623 32.11 28.70 12.63
N ASP A 624 31.12 27.81 12.70
CA ASP A 624 29.77 28.14 13.17
C ASP A 624 29.67 28.23 14.71
N LEU A 625 30.45 27.41 15.45
CA LEU A 625 30.33 27.28 16.91
C LEU A 625 31.24 28.23 17.70
N LEU A 626 32.48 28.46 17.25
CA LEU A 626 33.46 29.23 18.03
C LEU A 626 33.00 30.65 18.42
N PRO A 627 32.26 31.41 17.60
CA PRO A 627 31.75 32.71 18.01
C PRO A 627 30.92 32.66 19.30
N PHE A 628 30.05 31.65 19.44
CA PHE A 628 29.21 31.47 20.62
C PHE A 628 29.98 30.94 21.82
N LEU A 629 30.87 29.96 21.59
CA LEU A 629 31.67 29.35 22.64
C LEU A 629 32.57 30.39 23.32
N ARG A 630 33.19 31.26 22.53
CA ARG A 630 34.07 32.33 23.04
C ARG A 630 33.30 33.40 23.81
N SER A 631 32.04 33.67 23.44
CA SER A 631 31.21 34.67 24.11
C SER A 631 30.38 34.11 25.27
N GLY A 632 30.44 32.78 25.53
CA GLY A 632 29.61 32.12 26.53
C GLY A 632 28.10 32.21 26.24
N ALA A 633 27.71 32.45 24.98
CA ALA A 633 26.31 32.63 24.59
C ALA A 633 25.68 31.30 24.15
N PRO A 634 24.35 31.13 24.25
CA PRO A 634 23.66 29.98 23.64
C PRO A 634 23.96 29.88 22.15
N ILE A 635 24.15 28.65 21.65
CA ILE A 635 24.42 28.40 20.24
C ILE A 635 23.12 28.59 19.46
N ARG A 636 23.11 29.53 18.52
CA ARG A 636 21.92 29.77 17.70
C ARG A 636 21.80 28.69 16.62
N MET A 637 20.67 28.00 16.64
CA MET A 637 20.33 26.92 15.71
C MET A 637 19.08 27.31 14.93
N VAL A 638 19.06 27.00 13.63
CA VAL A 638 17.91 27.24 12.76
C VAL A 638 17.46 25.93 12.13
N LEU A 639 16.14 25.69 12.13
CA LEU A 639 15.53 24.50 11.55
C LEU A 639 14.28 24.87 10.74
N PRO A 640 14.31 24.81 9.39
CA PRO A 640 13.10 24.91 8.59
C PRO A 640 12.20 23.69 8.78
N GLY A 641 10.90 23.91 8.91
CA GLY A 641 9.91 22.83 9.01
C GLY A 641 8.61 23.25 9.68
N PHE A 642 7.73 22.28 9.90
CA PHE A 642 6.40 22.49 10.48
C PHE A 642 5.51 23.48 9.70
N PRO A 643 5.32 23.33 8.38
CA PRO A 643 4.47 24.22 7.59
C PRO A 643 3.01 24.16 8.05
N ILE A 644 2.40 22.99 7.88
CA ILE A 644 1.03 22.56 8.22
C ILE A 644 0.99 21.03 8.13
N LYS A 645 -0.07 20.39 8.60
CA LYS A 645 -0.37 18.98 8.30
C LYS A 645 -0.97 18.81 6.90
N HIS A 646 -0.46 17.86 6.11
CA HIS A 646 -0.94 17.58 4.75
C HIS A 646 -2.08 16.56 4.72
N SER A 647 -3.28 16.96 5.14
CA SER A 647 -4.46 16.10 5.22
C SER A 647 -5.48 16.27 4.09
N GLN A 648 -5.16 17.05 3.06
CA GLN A 648 -6.13 17.50 2.05
C GLN A 648 -6.77 16.36 1.25
N SER A 649 -6.01 15.31 0.96
CA SER A 649 -6.48 14.11 0.27
C SER A 649 -6.99 13.02 1.23
N GLY A 650 -6.80 13.17 2.55
CA GLY A 650 -7.03 12.10 3.52
C GLY A 650 -6.09 10.89 3.41
N LEU A 651 -5.40 10.68 2.27
CA LEU A 651 -4.48 9.55 2.06
C LEU A 651 -3.23 9.66 2.94
N LYS A 652 -2.71 10.88 3.10
CA LYS A 652 -1.48 11.15 3.85
C LYS A 652 -1.74 11.22 5.35
N ALA A 653 -2.62 12.12 5.78
CA ALA A 653 -2.90 12.37 7.18
C ALA A 653 -4.40 12.50 7.48
N LEU A 654 -4.81 12.11 8.69
CA LEU A 654 -6.22 12.06 9.15
C LEU A 654 -6.78 13.38 9.71
N GLY A 655 -5.98 14.44 9.80
CA GLY A 655 -6.42 15.72 10.34
C GLY A 655 -5.42 16.83 10.04
N ASN A 656 -5.84 18.10 10.21
CA ASN A 656 -5.04 19.26 9.83
C ASN A 656 -4.18 19.83 10.98
N LEU A 657 -4.36 19.37 12.22
CA LEU A 657 -3.59 19.81 13.38
C LEU A 657 -2.39 18.87 13.64
N PRO A 658 -1.32 19.38 14.31
CA PRO A 658 -0.22 18.57 14.81
C PRO A 658 -0.74 17.43 15.68
N ASP A 659 -0.22 16.22 15.46
CA ASP A 659 -0.56 15.02 16.23
C ASP A 659 0.65 14.58 17.08
N LEU A 660 0.68 13.34 17.59
CA LEU A 660 1.80 12.88 18.42
C LEU A 660 3.14 12.88 17.66
N ALA A 661 3.14 12.83 16.32
CA ALA A 661 4.36 12.82 15.53
C ALA A 661 5.09 14.17 15.65
N GLU A 662 4.37 15.28 15.50
CA GLU A 662 4.96 16.60 15.72
C GLU A 662 5.44 16.79 17.17
N LEU A 663 4.68 16.33 18.17
CA LEU A 663 5.13 16.37 19.56
C LEU A 663 6.41 15.56 19.76
N GLY A 664 6.51 14.37 19.15
CA GLY A 664 7.70 13.53 19.19
C GLY A 664 8.94 14.22 18.62
N VAL A 665 8.79 15.09 17.61
CA VAL A 665 9.91 15.91 17.12
C VAL A 665 10.33 16.97 18.14
N LEU A 666 9.40 17.60 18.84
CA LEU A 666 9.74 18.54 19.91
C LEU A 666 10.49 17.83 21.05
N VAL A 667 10.10 16.58 21.36
CA VAL A 667 10.83 15.72 22.29
C VAL A 667 12.24 15.39 21.76
N ARG A 668 12.42 15.11 20.46
CA ARG A 668 13.75 14.89 19.85
C ARG A 668 14.63 16.14 19.87
N LEU A 669 14.04 17.34 19.71
CA LEU A 669 14.76 18.61 19.87
C LEU A 669 15.14 18.87 21.34
N ARG A 670 14.29 18.48 22.30
CA ARG A 670 14.64 18.47 23.72
C ARG A 670 15.81 17.53 24.02
N GLU A 671 15.80 16.32 23.47
CA GLU A 671 16.89 15.36 23.60
C GLU A 671 18.23 15.96 23.11
N LEU A 672 18.20 16.65 21.96
CA LEU A 672 19.35 17.35 21.42
C LEU A 672 19.81 18.49 22.33
N GLN A 673 18.88 19.32 22.80
CA GLN A 673 19.16 20.41 23.74
C GLN A 673 19.84 19.89 25.01
N ARG A 674 19.34 18.79 25.59
CA ARG A 674 19.95 18.18 26.77
C ARG A 674 21.37 17.68 26.51
N ALA A 675 21.59 16.98 25.39
CA ALA A 675 22.92 16.50 25.02
C ALA A 675 23.92 17.66 24.88
N VAL A 676 23.49 18.78 24.29
CA VAL A 676 24.30 19.99 24.14
C VAL A 676 24.56 20.66 25.49
N SER A 677 23.52 20.89 26.29
CA SER A 677 23.62 21.54 27.60
C SER A 677 24.55 20.81 28.58
N CYS A 678 24.63 19.48 28.50
CA CYS A 678 25.58 18.69 29.30
C CYS A 678 27.05 18.95 28.92
N LEU A 679 27.34 19.30 27.66
CA LEU A 679 28.70 19.58 27.18
C LEU A 679 29.03 21.08 27.18
N TYR A 680 28.00 21.92 27.04
CA TYR A 680 28.08 23.37 26.97
C TYR A 680 26.86 23.97 27.69
N PRO A 681 26.99 24.40 28.96
CA PRO A 681 25.86 24.79 29.80
C PRO A 681 24.87 25.80 29.20
N PRO A 682 25.30 26.84 28.44
CA PRO A 682 24.35 27.76 27.79
C PRO A 682 23.41 27.11 26.78
N GLY A 683 23.72 25.90 26.27
CA GLY A 683 22.82 25.14 25.40
C GLY A 683 22.61 25.75 24.01
N LEU A 684 21.45 25.44 23.42
CA LEU A 684 20.96 25.96 22.14
C LEU A 684 19.90 27.05 22.33
N ASP A 685 19.83 27.97 21.37
CA ASP A 685 18.66 28.82 21.06
C ASP A 685 18.13 28.42 19.67
N ILE A 686 17.05 27.65 19.63
CA ILE A 686 16.49 27.01 18.44
C ILE A 686 15.38 27.89 17.86
N THR A 687 15.57 28.36 16.63
CA THR A 687 14.51 29.00 15.85
C THR A 687 14.01 28.03 14.77
N VAL A 688 12.77 27.57 14.92
CA VAL A 688 12.08 26.79 13.89
C VAL A 688 11.43 27.76 12.91
N LEU A 689 11.83 27.69 11.64
CA LEU A 689 11.27 28.53 10.58
C LEU A 689 10.11 27.80 9.93
N THR A 690 8.89 28.29 10.18
CA THR A 690 7.69 27.74 9.58
C THR A 690 7.43 28.41 8.23
N ASP A 691 7.10 27.61 7.23
CA ASP A 691 6.89 28.00 5.83
C ASP A 691 5.42 27.78 5.39
N GLY A 692 4.49 27.85 6.36
CA GLY A 692 3.08 27.52 6.18
C GLY A 692 2.35 28.31 5.08
N ASN A 693 2.79 29.54 4.79
CA ASN A 693 2.26 30.38 3.71
C ASN A 693 3.31 30.73 2.63
N HIS A 694 4.57 30.38 2.86
CA HIS A 694 5.72 30.93 2.13
C HIS A 694 5.75 30.54 0.65
N PHE A 695 5.50 29.26 0.37
CA PHE A 695 5.46 28.72 -1.00
C PHE A 695 4.05 28.67 -1.60
N ARG A 696 3.03 28.72 -0.74
CA ARG A 696 1.63 28.63 -1.15
C ARG A 696 0.76 29.35 -0.13
N PRO A 697 -0.08 30.31 -0.55
CA PRO A 697 -1.07 30.92 0.32
C PRO A 697 -2.07 29.87 0.84
N ARG A 698 -2.37 29.92 2.14
CA ARG A 698 -3.34 29.02 2.78
C ARG A 698 -4.34 29.81 3.63
N PRO A 699 -5.53 29.26 3.90
CA PRO A 699 -6.46 29.87 4.84
C PRO A 699 -5.80 30.10 6.21
N PRO A 700 -5.85 31.32 6.77
CA PRO A 700 -5.20 31.65 8.05
C PRO A 700 -5.58 30.69 9.19
N ALA A 701 -6.84 30.28 9.25
CA ALA A 701 -7.34 29.37 10.27
C ALA A 701 -6.58 28.01 10.32
N ILE A 702 -6.07 27.53 9.19
CA ILE A 702 -5.28 26.28 9.13
C ILE A 702 -3.89 26.52 9.73
N VAL A 703 -3.20 27.56 9.28
CA VAL A 703 -1.84 27.87 9.72
C VAL A 703 -1.83 28.26 11.20
N ASP A 704 -2.71 29.17 11.60
CA ASP A 704 -2.82 29.60 13.00
C ASP A 704 -3.24 28.46 13.92
N GLY A 705 -4.16 27.59 13.46
CA GLY A 705 -4.57 26.40 14.19
C GLY A 705 -3.39 25.46 14.44
N TYR A 706 -2.58 25.23 13.41
CA TYR A 706 -1.39 24.39 13.47
C TYR A 706 -0.34 24.99 14.43
N LEU A 707 0.01 26.26 14.26
CA LEU A 707 0.97 26.97 15.12
C LEU A 707 0.53 27.06 16.59
N ARG A 708 -0.75 27.35 16.85
CA ARG A 708 -1.28 27.35 18.23
C ARG A 708 -1.10 25.99 18.89
N LYS A 709 -1.37 24.91 18.16
CA LYS A 709 -1.24 23.55 18.67
C LYS A 709 0.22 23.17 18.92
N LEU A 710 1.15 23.57 18.04
CA LEU A 710 2.59 23.37 18.25
C LEU A 710 3.07 24.08 19.52
N ASN A 711 2.66 25.33 19.74
CA ASN A 711 3.03 26.06 20.96
C ASN A 711 2.46 25.41 22.23
N GLN A 712 1.26 24.83 22.17
CA GLN A 712 0.72 24.02 23.28
C GLN A 712 1.57 22.77 23.54
N TYR A 713 1.99 22.05 22.49
CA TYR A 713 2.89 20.90 22.64
C TYR A 713 4.27 21.32 23.15
N LEU A 714 4.77 22.49 22.73
CA LEU A 714 6.01 23.04 23.24
C LEU A 714 5.95 23.31 24.75
N SER A 715 4.82 23.82 25.25
CA SER A 715 4.59 23.96 26.70
C SER A 715 4.66 22.62 27.41
N LEU A 716 4.01 21.59 26.85
CA LEU A 716 3.94 20.26 27.47
C LEU A 716 5.30 19.57 27.53
N VAL A 717 6.16 19.80 26.54
CA VAL A 717 7.53 19.26 26.55
C VAL A 717 8.53 20.22 27.21
N GLY A 718 8.10 21.33 27.81
CA GLY A 718 8.96 22.29 28.51
C GLY A 718 10.03 22.93 27.62
N GLY A 719 9.66 23.34 26.40
CA GLY A 719 10.62 23.84 25.40
C GLY A 719 10.69 25.35 25.18
N HIS A 720 9.86 26.15 25.85
CA HIS A 720 9.75 27.60 25.62
C HIS A 720 11.03 28.39 25.90
N ASP A 721 11.91 27.87 26.76
CA ASP A 721 13.13 28.57 27.15
C ASP A 721 14.24 28.51 26.09
N TYR A 722 14.17 27.55 25.16
CA TYR A 722 15.22 27.30 24.16
C TYR A 722 14.71 27.12 22.73
N LEU A 723 13.40 27.08 22.50
CA LEU A 723 12.82 26.90 21.17
C LEU A 723 11.71 27.91 20.91
N ARG A 724 11.69 28.47 19.70
CA ARG A 724 10.61 29.32 19.20
C ARG A 724 10.26 29.01 17.75
N PHE A 725 8.98 29.12 17.41
CA PHE A 725 8.49 29.10 16.04
C PHE A 725 8.42 30.53 15.50
N GLN A 726 8.96 30.75 14.30
CA GLN A 726 8.85 32.03 13.59
C GLN A 726 8.52 31.79 12.13
N ASP A 727 7.65 32.61 11.57
CA ASP A 727 7.36 32.60 10.14
C ASP A 727 8.58 33.08 9.35
N ILE A 728 8.97 32.35 8.32
CA ILE A 728 10.20 32.64 7.56
C ILE A 728 10.15 34.03 6.90
N ASP A 729 9.00 34.48 6.42
CA ASP A 729 8.85 35.78 5.77
C ASP A 729 8.86 36.91 6.81
N GLU A 730 8.38 36.65 8.03
CA GLU A 730 8.55 37.59 9.14
C GLU A 730 10.02 37.77 9.53
N VAL A 731 10.78 36.68 9.59
CA VAL A 731 12.22 36.73 9.87
C VAL A 731 12.96 37.45 8.75
N ALA A 732 12.65 37.12 7.50
CA ALA A 732 13.29 37.70 6.33
C ALA A 732 13.05 39.22 6.26
N ARG A 733 11.81 39.67 6.49
CA ARG A 733 11.47 41.11 6.51
C ARG A 733 12.24 41.90 7.57
N LYS A 734 12.50 41.30 8.75
CA LYS A 734 13.28 41.93 9.81
C LYS A 734 14.77 42.09 9.46
N HIS A 735 15.31 41.20 8.62
CA HIS A 735 16.73 41.17 8.28
C HIS A 735 17.07 41.89 6.96
N ILE A 736 16.27 41.67 5.92
CA ILE A 736 16.52 42.22 4.58
C ILE A 736 15.98 43.65 4.46
N GLY A 737 14.79 43.91 5.01
CA GLY A 737 14.18 45.23 5.03
C GLY A 737 12.69 45.24 4.71
N PRO A 738 12.03 46.41 4.83
CA PRO A 738 10.59 46.52 4.68
C PRO A 738 10.08 46.37 3.23
N SER A 739 10.92 46.64 2.21
CA SER A 739 10.54 46.48 0.79
C SER A 739 10.41 45.02 0.35
N LEU A 740 10.96 44.09 1.13
CA LEU A 740 11.03 42.67 0.80
C LEU A 740 9.67 42.09 0.39
N ALA A 741 8.59 42.48 1.06
CA ALA A 741 7.27 41.94 0.78
C ALA A 741 6.78 42.31 -0.64
N GLU A 742 6.96 43.58 -1.03
CA GLU A 742 6.59 44.08 -2.35
C GLU A 742 7.49 43.48 -3.43
N ASP A 743 8.81 43.49 -3.21
CA ASP A 743 9.82 42.93 -4.11
C ASP A 743 9.55 41.43 -4.36
N ARG A 744 9.26 40.67 -3.29
CA ARG A 744 8.94 39.24 -3.37
C ARG A 744 7.67 38.97 -4.17
N THR A 745 6.60 39.73 -3.95
CA THR A 745 5.36 39.57 -4.73
C THR A 745 5.60 39.81 -6.22
N LEU A 746 6.31 40.88 -6.57
CA LEU A 746 6.61 41.21 -7.96
C LEU A 746 7.48 40.14 -8.66
N LEU A 747 8.48 39.62 -7.97
CA LEU A 747 9.35 38.56 -8.50
C LEU A 747 8.63 37.23 -8.65
N ILE A 748 7.78 36.83 -7.70
CA ILE A 748 6.96 35.63 -7.83
C ILE A 748 6.08 35.74 -9.07
N GLU A 749 5.36 36.86 -9.24
CA GLU A 749 4.54 37.08 -10.43
C GLU A 749 5.36 37.06 -11.73
N TYR A 750 6.57 37.61 -11.71
CA TYR A 750 7.48 37.57 -12.85
C TYR A 750 7.85 36.13 -13.23
N HIS A 751 8.28 35.31 -12.27
CA HIS A 751 8.64 33.91 -12.53
C HIS A 751 7.43 33.06 -12.90
N GLU A 752 6.27 33.26 -12.27
CA GLU A 752 5.03 32.58 -12.65
C GLU A 752 4.65 32.86 -14.11
N ARG A 753 4.73 34.12 -14.55
CA ARG A 753 4.51 34.48 -15.96
C ARG A 753 5.52 33.80 -16.88
N GLY A 754 6.79 33.71 -16.45
CA GLY A 754 7.84 32.98 -17.16
C GLY A 754 7.48 31.51 -17.38
N TYR A 755 7.12 30.81 -16.32
CA TYR A 755 6.66 29.41 -16.38
C TYR A 755 5.42 29.24 -17.26
N ARG A 756 4.39 30.07 -17.07
CA ARG A 756 3.15 29.98 -17.87
C ARG A 756 3.40 30.21 -19.36
N LYS A 757 4.32 31.12 -19.71
CA LYS A 757 4.75 31.34 -21.09
C LYS A 757 5.54 30.16 -21.65
N ALA A 758 6.46 29.59 -20.87
CA ALA A 758 7.26 28.44 -21.28
C ALA A 758 6.38 27.20 -21.52
N PHE A 759 5.32 27.04 -20.74
CA PHE A 759 4.39 25.93 -20.82
C PHE A 759 3.16 26.21 -21.70
N ASP A 760 3.19 27.26 -22.53
CA ASP A 760 2.09 27.56 -23.43
C ASP A 760 1.80 26.38 -24.37
N GLY A 761 0.53 26.03 -24.54
CA GLY A 761 0.10 24.85 -25.29
C GLY A 761 0.22 23.49 -24.57
N LEU A 762 0.75 23.43 -23.35
CA LEU A 762 0.75 22.23 -22.52
C LEU A 762 -0.53 22.15 -21.68
N ASP A 763 -1.25 21.02 -21.76
CA ASP A 763 -2.50 20.78 -21.01
C ASP A 763 -2.40 19.47 -20.22
N ILE A 764 -2.22 19.60 -18.90
CA ILE A 764 -2.09 18.47 -17.99
C ILE A 764 -3.40 17.67 -17.85
N THR A 765 -4.55 18.25 -18.21
CA THR A 765 -5.87 17.62 -18.04
C THR A 765 -6.28 16.71 -19.21
N ARG A 766 -5.55 16.78 -20.33
CA ARG A 766 -5.81 16.01 -21.55
C ARG A 766 -4.85 14.83 -21.72
N ASN A 767 -3.55 15.08 -21.66
CA ASN A 767 -2.54 14.02 -21.76
C ASN A 767 -1.47 14.22 -20.68
N PRO A 768 -1.77 13.86 -19.42
CA PRO A 768 -0.97 14.27 -18.27
C PRO A 768 0.50 13.87 -18.39
N VAL A 769 0.75 12.66 -18.89
CA VAL A 769 2.09 12.08 -18.97
C VAL A 769 2.93 12.73 -20.06
N ALA A 770 2.36 12.87 -21.26
CA ALA A 770 3.06 13.56 -22.35
C ALA A 770 3.29 15.03 -22.01
N THR A 771 2.34 15.68 -21.35
CA THR A 771 2.46 17.06 -20.87
C THR A 771 3.60 17.22 -19.87
N LEU A 772 3.75 16.31 -18.90
CA LEU A 772 4.88 16.35 -17.95
C LEU A 772 6.23 16.14 -18.66
N ALA A 773 6.30 15.23 -19.62
CA ALA A 773 7.53 15.02 -20.41
C ALA A 773 7.88 16.24 -21.27
N GLY A 774 6.87 16.92 -21.83
CA GLY A 774 7.05 18.18 -22.55
C GLY A 774 7.53 19.30 -21.64
N ALA A 775 6.98 19.40 -20.42
CA ALA A 775 7.36 20.41 -19.43
C ALA A 775 8.85 20.32 -19.06
N ASP A 776 9.39 19.12 -18.87
CA ASP A 776 10.81 18.91 -18.57
C ASP A 776 11.76 19.45 -19.67
N GLN A 777 11.30 19.50 -20.93
CA GLN A 777 12.12 19.98 -22.06
C GLN A 777 12.16 21.50 -22.18
N VAL A 778 11.15 22.18 -21.65
CA VAL A 778 10.98 23.64 -21.76
C VAL A 778 11.04 24.33 -20.40
N ASP A 779 11.39 23.60 -19.32
CA ASP A 779 11.51 24.15 -17.97
C ASP A 779 12.51 25.33 -17.97
N PRO A 780 12.06 26.54 -17.62
CA PRO A 780 12.91 27.73 -17.65
C PRO A 780 13.97 27.77 -16.55
N THR A 781 14.04 26.78 -15.64
CA THR A 781 14.97 26.78 -14.51
C THR A 781 16.21 25.92 -14.75
N PRO A 782 17.35 26.52 -15.14
CA PRO A 782 18.61 25.80 -15.22
C PRO A 782 19.16 25.47 -13.81
N GLY A 783 19.44 24.19 -13.56
CA GLY A 783 20.17 23.72 -12.37
C GLY A 783 19.41 23.78 -11.03
N GLY A 784 18.07 23.91 -11.06
CA GLY A 784 17.20 23.87 -9.88
C GLY A 784 16.45 22.54 -9.69
N LEU A 785 15.47 22.52 -8.77
CA LEU A 785 14.51 21.41 -8.64
C LEU A 785 13.72 21.27 -9.94
N SER A 786 13.70 20.06 -10.53
CA SER A 786 12.93 19.77 -11.75
C SER A 786 11.43 19.99 -11.51
N PHE A 787 10.75 20.62 -12.47
CA PHE A 787 9.29 20.77 -12.45
C PHE A 787 8.58 19.45 -12.19
N ARG A 788 8.94 18.38 -12.92
CA ARG A 788 8.31 17.07 -12.80
C ARG A 788 8.50 16.44 -11.42
N GLU A 789 9.70 16.54 -10.84
CA GLU A 789 9.97 16.00 -9.50
C GLU A 789 9.11 16.69 -8.44
N LEU A 790 9.02 18.01 -8.51
CA LEU A 790 8.21 18.78 -7.57
C LEU A 790 6.71 18.54 -7.79
N PHE A 791 6.26 18.46 -9.05
CA PHE A 791 4.87 18.14 -9.39
C PHE A 791 4.43 16.82 -8.74
N ARG A 792 5.25 15.77 -8.87
CA ARG A 792 4.99 14.45 -8.25
C ARG A 792 4.86 14.55 -6.73
N SER A 793 5.69 15.37 -6.07
CA SER A 793 5.62 15.59 -4.62
C SER A 793 4.35 16.33 -4.18
N ILE A 794 3.95 17.35 -4.95
CA ILE A 794 2.77 18.17 -4.66
C ILE A 794 1.46 17.43 -4.94
N LEU A 795 1.43 16.57 -5.96
CA LEU A 795 0.23 15.89 -6.45
C LEU A 795 -0.63 15.25 -5.35
N HIS A 796 -0.02 14.61 -4.35
CA HIS A 796 -0.76 13.94 -3.27
C HIS A 796 -1.10 14.85 -2.08
N SER A 797 -0.77 16.13 -2.17
CA SER A 797 -0.92 17.14 -1.11
C SER A 797 -1.93 18.23 -1.49
N VAL A 798 -2.61 18.12 -2.63
CA VAL A 798 -3.66 19.04 -3.07
C VAL A 798 -5.06 18.60 -2.59
N PRO A 799 -6.00 19.54 -2.45
CA PRO A 799 -7.41 19.21 -2.18
C PRO A 799 -8.00 18.34 -3.29
N VAL A 800 -8.82 17.37 -2.87
CA VAL A 800 -9.63 16.55 -3.78
C VAL A 800 -11.05 17.09 -3.77
N PRO A 801 -11.70 17.33 -4.93
CA PRO A 801 -13.09 17.78 -4.97
C PRO A 801 -13.97 16.65 -4.43
N LEU A 802 -14.55 16.82 -3.24
CA LEU A 802 -15.32 15.80 -2.53
C LEU A 802 -16.82 15.93 -2.83
N PRO A 803 -17.45 14.94 -3.49
CA PRO A 803 -18.90 14.94 -3.66
C PRO A 803 -19.63 14.82 -2.32
N ALA A 804 -20.81 15.42 -2.24
CA ALA A 804 -21.66 15.33 -1.04
C ALA A 804 -22.00 13.86 -0.72
N GLY A 805 -21.88 13.48 0.56
CA GLY A 805 -22.19 12.13 1.03
C GLY A 805 -21.09 11.08 0.77
N ARG A 806 -19.95 11.44 0.19
CA ARG A 806 -18.82 10.52 0.05
C ARG A 806 -17.87 10.64 1.24
N ASP A 807 -17.29 9.51 1.64
CA ASP A 807 -16.14 9.51 2.54
C ASP A 807 -14.89 9.98 1.79
N LEU A 808 -14.11 10.87 2.41
CA LEU A 808 -12.94 11.49 1.78
C LEU A 808 -11.87 10.46 1.40
N LEU A 809 -11.62 9.47 2.25
CA LEU A 809 -10.58 8.48 2.02
C LEU A 809 -10.99 7.52 0.90
N THR A 810 -12.24 7.03 0.94
CA THR A 810 -12.82 6.20 -0.12
C THR A 810 -12.80 6.93 -1.47
N TRP A 811 -13.19 8.20 -1.50
CA TRP A 811 -13.20 9.00 -2.71
C TRP A 811 -11.78 9.24 -3.24
N SER A 812 -10.86 9.66 -2.37
CA SER A 812 -9.48 9.94 -2.76
C SER A 812 -8.76 8.68 -3.25
N LYS A 813 -9.04 7.51 -2.66
CA LYS A 813 -8.58 6.23 -3.18
C LYS A 813 -8.98 6.05 -4.66
N ALA A 814 -10.25 6.28 -5.00
CA ALA A 814 -10.74 6.12 -6.37
C ALA A 814 -10.09 7.11 -7.36
N VAL A 815 -9.92 8.37 -6.93
CA VAL A 815 -9.27 9.42 -7.73
C VAL A 815 -7.80 9.08 -7.99
N TYR A 816 -7.04 8.72 -6.94
CA TYR A 816 -5.60 8.49 -7.03
C TYR A 816 -5.19 7.08 -7.46
N ALA A 817 -6.11 6.12 -7.60
CA ALA A 817 -5.79 4.77 -8.06
C ALA A 817 -4.99 4.75 -9.38
N ASP A 818 -5.33 5.64 -10.31
CA ASP A 818 -4.56 5.94 -11.52
C ASP A 818 -4.82 7.39 -11.97
N VAL A 819 -4.25 8.34 -11.23
CA VAL A 819 -4.54 9.77 -11.37
C VAL A 819 -4.22 10.33 -12.77
N TYR A 820 -3.28 9.71 -13.49
CA TYR A 820 -2.87 10.15 -14.83
C TYR A 820 -3.78 9.62 -15.94
N HIS A 821 -4.67 8.67 -15.66
CA HIS A 821 -5.55 8.10 -16.67
C HIS A 821 -6.88 8.87 -16.75
N VAL A 822 -6.93 9.85 -17.65
CA VAL A 822 -8.04 10.81 -17.82
C VAL A 822 -8.95 10.52 -19.03
N ASP A 823 -8.63 9.50 -19.82
CA ASP A 823 -9.39 9.09 -21.02
C ASP A 823 -10.05 7.70 -20.86
N ASP A 824 -10.13 7.20 -19.62
CA ASP A 824 -10.71 5.88 -19.34
C ASP A 824 -12.25 5.92 -19.39
N ASN A 825 -12.82 5.33 -20.44
CA ASN A 825 -14.28 5.18 -20.58
C ASN A 825 -14.90 4.15 -19.61
N ARG A 826 -14.10 3.38 -18.87
CA ARG A 826 -14.58 2.41 -17.86
C ARG A 826 -14.70 3.01 -16.46
N THR A 827 -13.93 4.07 -16.18
CA THR A 827 -13.98 4.78 -14.91
C THR A 827 -15.19 5.73 -14.88
N ALA A 828 -15.80 5.91 -13.71
CA ALA A 828 -16.93 6.82 -13.56
C ALA A 828 -16.53 8.26 -13.94
N GLY A 829 -17.35 8.95 -14.72
CA GLY A 829 -17.03 10.30 -15.23
C GLY A 829 -16.72 11.32 -14.12
N GLU A 830 -17.37 11.19 -12.95
CA GLU A 830 -17.07 12.02 -11.76
C GLU A 830 -15.63 11.83 -11.24
N VAL A 831 -15.10 10.61 -11.28
CA VAL A 831 -13.72 10.30 -10.87
C VAL A 831 -12.74 10.86 -11.88
N VAL A 832 -13.01 10.70 -13.19
CA VAL A 832 -12.18 11.27 -14.26
C VAL A 832 -12.12 12.79 -14.17
N GLN A 833 -13.24 13.44 -13.91
CA GLN A 833 -13.29 14.89 -13.72
C GLN A 833 -12.48 15.33 -12.49
N ALA A 834 -12.62 14.62 -11.36
CA ALA A 834 -11.83 14.88 -10.17
C ALA A 834 -10.31 14.69 -10.40
N ARG A 835 -9.90 13.72 -11.22
CA ARG A 835 -8.49 13.55 -11.62
C ARG A 835 -7.97 14.78 -12.36
N ARG A 836 -8.73 15.29 -13.34
CA ARG A 836 -8.35 16.50 -14.10
C ARG A 836 -8.20 17.71 -13.19
N GLU A 837 -9.11 17.90 -12.24
CA GLU A 837 -9.05 18.99 -11.27
C GLU A 837 -7.83 18.87 -10.34
N VAL A 838 -7.56 17.68 -9.80
CA VAL A 838 -6.36 17.41 -8.97
C VAL A 838 -5.07 17.69 -9.75
N LEU A 839 -4.98 17.22 -11.00
CA LEU A 839 -3.82 17.43 -11.87
C LEU A 839 -3.61 18.93 -12.16
N GLN A 840 -4.68 19.66 -12.47
CA GLN A 840 -4.62 21.10 -12.73
C GLN A 840 -4.16 21.87 -11.48
N VAL A 841 -4.72 21.57 -10.31
CA VAL A 841 -4.33 22.23 -9.06
C VAL A 841 -2.86 21.91 -8.72
N ALA A 842 -2.43 20.66 -8.88
CA ALA A 842 -1.04 20.28 -8.66
C ALA A 842 -0.09 21.00 -9.63
N TRP A 843 -0.48 21.16 -10.88
CA TRP A 843 0.30 21.89 -11.90
C TRP A 843 0.50 23.35 -11.51
N ASP A 844 -0.60 24.05 -11.21
CA ASP A 844 -0.54 25.45 -10.80
C ASP A 844 0.22 25.64 -9.49
N ASP A 845 0.01 24.77 -8.50
CA ASP A 845 0.74 24.84 -7.22
C ASP A 845 2.24 24.56 -7.40
N THR A 846 2.63 23.74 -8.37
CA THR A 846 4.04 23.49 -8.71
C THR A 846 4.70 24.73 -9.31
N ILE A 847 4.03 25.41 -10.25
CA ILE A 847 4.50 26.68 -10.80
C ILE A 847 4.71 27.71 -9.69
N ARG A 848 3.72 27.89 -8.80
CA ARG A 848 3.82 28.84 -7.68
C ARG A 848 5.00 28.53 -6.75
N TYR A 849 5.18 27.26 -6.42
CA TYR A 849 6.26 26.83 -5.54
C TYR A 849 7.63 27.12 -6.16
N LEU A 850 7.84 26.80 -7.44
CA LEU A 850 9.11 27.07 -8.12
C LEU A 850 9.36 28.57 -8.27
N ALA A 851 8.33 29.35 -8.59
CA ALA A 851 8.42 30.80 -8.65
C ALA A 851 8.85 31.40 -7.30
N ALA A 852 8.27 30.92 -6.19
CA ALA A 852 8.68 31.29 -4.84
C ALA A 852 10.14 30.89 -4.55
N ALA A 853 10.54 29.65 -4.85
CA ALA A 853 11.90 29.18 -4.61
C ALA A 853 12.96 29.93 -5.43
N LEU A 854 12.67 30.31 -6.67
CA LEU A 854 13.53 31.18 -7.48
C LEU A 854 13.64 32.57 -6.87
N THR A 855 12.51 33.13 -6.44
CA THR A 855 12.47 34.43 -5.78
C THR A 855 13.31 34.44 -4.50
N ASP A 856 13.22 33.40 -3.67
CA ASP A 856 14.00 33.30 -2.44
C ASP A 856 15.52 33.26 -2.73
N ARG A 857 15.93 32.65 -3.86
CA ARG A 857 17.32 32.64 -4.32
C ARG A 857 17.79 34.03 -4.75
N GLU A 858 16.96 34.77 -5.50
CA GLU A 858 17.27 36.14 -5.95
C GLU A 858 17.30 37.14 -4.80
N LEU A 859 16.44 36.96 -3.80
CA LEU A 859 16.40 37.78 -2.58
C LEU A 859 17.39 37.31 -1.50
N GLU A 860 18.26 36.35 -1.83
CA GLU A 860 19.34 35.85 -0.98
C GLU A 860 18.88 35.36 0.41
N TYR A 861 17.70 34.70 0.50
CA TYR A 861 17.17 34.13 1.74
C TYR A 861 18.19 33.20 2.44
N GLU A 862 19.11 32.60 1.69
CA GLU A 862 20.18 31.77 2.25
C GLU A 862 21.16 32.53 3.16
N LYS A 863 21.27 33.85 3.02
CA LYS A 863 22.17 34.71 3.81
C LYS A 863 21.55 35.20 5.12
N LEU A 864 20.27 34.92 5.38
CA LEU A 864 19.54 35.37 6.58
C LEU A 864 20.21 34.96 7.91
N PHE A 865 20.98 33.86 7.90
CA PHE A 865 21.50 33.23 9.12
C PHE A 865 23.04 33.16 9.15
N GLY A 866 23.71 34.31 9.07
CA GLY A 866 25.15 34.40 9.33
C GLY A 866 25.49 33.92 10.75
N HIS A 867 26.51 33.07 10.90
CA HIS A 867 26.95 32.47 12.18
C HIS A 867 25.84 31.70 12.92
N HIS A 868 25.15 30.77 12.27
CA HIS A 868 24.16 29.88 12.90
C HIS A 868 24.45 28.43 12.52
N VAL A 869 24.14 27.49 13.42
CA VAL A 869 24.13 26.08 13.05
C VAL A 869 22.83 25.77 12.29
N ARG A 870 22.96 25.50 10.99
CA ARG A 870 21.82 25.32 10.09
C ARG A 870 21.44 23.85 9.98
N PHE A 871 20.32 23.48 10.58
CA PHE A 871 19.73 22.16 10.40
C PHE A 871 18.70 22.18 9.25
N THR A 872 18.41 21.00 8.70
CA THR A 872 17.36 20.83 7.69
C THR A 872 16.69 19.47 7.80
N VAL A 873 15.38 19.44 7.62
CA VAL A 873 14.59 18.19 7.50
C VAL A 873 14.57 17.63 6.07
N SER A 874 15.11 18.37 5.11
CA SER A 874 15.22 17.96 3.70
C SER A 874 16.58 17.29 3.43
N MET A 875 16.91 17.03 2.17
CA MET A 875 18.25 16.54 1.81
C MET A 875 19.31 17.58 2.18
N PRO A 876 20.31 17.23 3.01
CA PRO A 876 21.31 18.20 3.44
C PRO A 876 22.26 18.58 2.31
N SER A 877 22.52 19.88 2.18
CA SER A 877 23.57 20.45 1.33
C SER A 877 24.82 20.78 2.16
N PRO A 878 25.99 21.00 1.54
CA PRO A 878 27.20 21.43 2.26
C PRO A 878 26.93 22.65 3.18
N GLY A 879 27.47 22.61 4.40
CA GLY A 879 27.25 23.60 5.44
C GLY A 879 25.91 23.48 6.19
N ARG A 880 25.17 22.36 6.02
CA ARG A 880 23.91 22.07 6.75
C ARG A 880 23.92 20.68 7.39
N VAL A 881 23.29 20.59 8.55
CA VAL A 881 23.08 19.34 9.30
C VAL A 881 21.71 18.76 8.96
N GLY A 882 21.66 17.60 8.30
CA GLY A 882 20.38 16.90 8.11
C GLY A 882 19.83 16.41 9.44
N PHE A 883 18.57 16.71 9.75
CA PHE A 883 17.89 16.39 11.01
C PHE A 883 16.95 15.18 10.88
N THR A 884 17.10 14.20 11.75
CA THR A 884 16.21 13.04 11.86
C THR A 884 15.13 13.30 12.91
N ALA A 885 13.88 13.44 12.44
CA ALA A 885 12.75 13.85 13.26
C ALA A 885 12.33 12.80 14.32
N LEU A 886 11.91 11.60 13.89
CA LEU A 886 11.42 10.53 14.78
C LEU A 886 12.31 9.28 14.83
N GLY A 887 13.34 9.22 13.99
CA GLY A 887 14.18 8.03 13.82
C GLY A 887 13.43 6.92 13.08
N GLY A 888 13.86 6.57 11.87
CA GLY A 888 13.34 5.41 11.14
C GLY A 888 11.95 5.52 10.52
N SER A 889 11.28 6.67 10.62
CA SER A 889 10.24 7.05 9.65
C SER A 889 10.91 7.61 8.40
N ALA A 890 10.44 7.16 7.24
CA ALA A 890 10.80 7.67 5.92
C ALA A 890 10.12 9.03 5.63
N LEU A 891 9.12 9.41 6.44
CA LEU A 891 8.29 10.59 6.27
C LEU A 891 8.59 11.66 7.33
N LEU A 892 8.33 12.91 6.97
CA LEU A 892 8.26 13.99 7.96
C LEU A 892 6.91 13.93 8.69
N PRO A 893 6.84 14.36 9.97
CA PRO A 893 5.62 14.30 10.77
C PRO A 893 4.39 14.91 10.10
N TRP A 894 4.57 16.03 9.39
CA TRP A 894 3.49 16.73 8.74
C TRP A 894 3.03 16.11 7.41
N HIS A 895 3.77 15.13 6.87
CA HIS A 895 3.44 14.41 5.65
C HIS A 895 2.69 13.08 5.89
N GLY A 896 2.39 12.74 7.14
CA GLY A 896 1.61 11.55 7.49
C GLY A 896 0.86 11.71 8.81
N THR A 897 0.41 10.60 9.37
CA THR A 897 -0.22 10.50 10.69
C THR A 897 0.69 9.75 11.66
N ALA A 898 0.71 10.19 12.92
CA ALA A 898 1.42 9.49 13.98
C ALA A 898 0.93 8.04 14.13
N ALA A 899 1.85 7.11 14.25
CA ALA A 899 1.55 5.71 14.53
C ALA A 899 2.56 5.13 15.51
N VAL A 900 2.14 4.19 16.36
CA VAL A 900 3.04 3.36 17.16
C VAL A 900 3.05 1.95 16.60
N ASP A 901 4.22 1.35 16.41
CA ASP A 901 4.29 -0.06 16.04
C ASP A 901 3.92 -0.98 17.22
N GLU A 902 3.88 -2.29 16.98
CA GLU A 902 3.58 -3.31 18.02
C GLU A 902 4.49 -3.23 19.25
N ARG A 903 5.68 -2.63 19.12
CA ARG A 903 6.68 -2.47 20.18
C ARG A 903 6.60 -1.10 20.88
N GLY A 904 5.66 -0.25 20.48
CA GLY A 904 5.53 1.12 20.99
C GLY A 904 6.48 2.13 20.36
N THR A 905 7.17 1.80 19.26
CA THR A 905 8.02 2.78 18.57
C THR A 905 7.16 3.81 17.85
N LEU A 906 7.27 5.08 18.24
CA LEU A 906 6.58 6.18 17.56
C LEU A 906 7.19 6.42 16.17
N SER A 907 6.32 6.54 15.17
CA SER A 907 6.65 6.80 13.78
C SER A 907 5.59 7.68 13.12
N THR A 908 5.76 7.95 11.84
CA THR A 908 4.79 8.61 10.95
C THR A 908 4.60 7.75 9.72
N ASP A 909 3.35 7.59 9.29
CA ASP A 909 2.98 6.82 8.09
C ASP A 909 1.74 7.40 7.40
N PHE A 910 1.43 6.90 6.22
CA PHE A 910 0.27 7.32 5.45
C PHE A 910 -1.02 6.74 6.03
N ALA A 911 -2.02 7.60 6.23
CA ALA A 911 -3.33 7.25 6.76
C ALA A 911 -4.01 6.08 6.03
N VAL A 912 -3.93 6.04 4.70
CA VAL A 912 -4.51 4.94 3.90
C VAL A 912 -3.83 3.59 4.21
N TRP A 913 -2.52 3.60 4.42
CA TRP A 913 -1.76 2.40 4.77
C TRP A 913 -2.09 1.93 6.19
N LEU A 914 -2.17 2.85 7.15
CA LEU A 914 -2.49 2.52 8.54
C LEU A 914 -3.86 1.82 8.66
N TYR A 915 -4.88 2.30 7.95
CA TYR A 915 -6.18 1.61 7.91
C TYR A 915 -6.10 0.24 7.22
N ASP A 916 -5.39 0.16 6.10
CA ASP A 916 -5.18 -1.11 5.38
C ASP A 916 -4.53 -2.18 6.25
N GLN A 917 -3.58 -1.78 7.10
CA GLN A 917 -2.82 -2.66 7.98
C GLN A 917 -3.47 -2.90 9.35
N GLY A 918 -4.72 -2.48 9.53
CA GLY A 918 -5.49 -2.76 10.74
C GLY A 918 -5.10 -1.92 11.96
N PHE A 919 -4.55 -0.72 11.75
CA PHE A 919 -4.40 0.26 12.83
C PHE A 919 -5.73 0.97 13.11
N VAL A 920 -5.98 1.22 14.38
CA VAL A 920 -7.17 1.91 14.90
C VAL A 920 -6.83 3.31 15.41
N PRO A 921 -7.77 4.27 15.30
CA PRO A 921 -7.56 5.63 15.75
C PRO A 921 -7.56 5.73 17.28
N VAL A 922 -6.58 6.46 17.81
CA VAL A 922 -6.46 6.76 19.24
C VAL A 922 -6.64 8.26 19.44
N TYR A 923 -7.70 8.64 20.14
CA TYR A 923 -8.04 10.02 20.44
C TYR A 923 -7.50 10.43 21.80
N SER A 924 -6.98 11.66 21.89
CA SER A 924 -6.54 12.27 23.14
C SER A 924 -7.35 13.54 23.41
N PRO A 925 -7.75 13.80 24.67
CA PRO A 925 -8.35 15.06 25.08
C PRO A 925 -7.46 16.27 24.79
N LEU A 926 -6.14 16.08 24.64
CA LEU A 926 -5.22 17.15 24.27
C LEU A 926 -5.47 17.67 22.86
N LEU A 927 -5.97 16.83 21.95
CA LEU A 927 -6.24 17.20 20.55
C LEU A 927 -7.74 17.27 20.23
N GLY A 928 -8.55 16.53 20.97
CA GLY A 928 -10.00 16.40 20.78
C GLY A 928 -10.37 15.15 19.98
N VAL A 929 -11.65 15.08 19.60
CA VAL A 929 -12.25 13.89 18.95
C VAL A 929 -12.41 14.02 17.43
N ARG A 930 -12.00 15.16 16.86
CA ARG A 930 -12.18 15.42 15.41
C ARG A 930 -11.10 14.78 14.54
N GLN A 931 -9.94 14.49 15.11
CA GLN A 931 -8.84 13.77 14.47
C GLN A 931 -8.13 12.91 15.52
N PRO A 932 -7.56 11.75 15.13
CA PRO A 932 -6.76 10.95 16.03
C PRO A 932 -5.48 11.69 16.42
N TRP A 933 -5.00 11.42 17.63
CA TRP A 933 -3.69 11.88 18.10
C TRP A 933 -2.57 10.94 17.67
N LEU A 934 -2.87 9.66 17.53
CA LEU A 934 -2.02 8.63 16.92
C LEU A 934 -2.89 7.45 16.44
N MET A 935 -2.27 6.54 15.70
CA MET A 935 -2.83 5.25 15.30
C MET A 935 -2.09 4.11 16.02
N ALA A 936 -2.79 3.08 16.45
CA ALA A 936 -2.21 1.91 17.13
C ALA A 936 -2.73 0.60 16.52
N PRO A 937 -1.97 -0.51 16.56
CA PRO A 937 -2.45 -1.80 16.08
C PRO A 937 -3.71 -2.26 16.82
N ALA A 938 -4.72 -2.75 16.12
CA ALA A 938 -5.96 -3.25 16.74
C ALA A 938 -5.71 -4.37 17.76
N THR A 939 -4.69 -5.19 17.49
CA THR A 939 -4.16 -6.29 18.32
C THR A 939 -3.62 -5.82 19.66
N ARG A 940 -3.32 -4.53 19.81
CA ARG A 940 -2.79 -3.89 21.02
C ARG A 940 -3.81 -3.01 21.72
N THR A 941 -5.08 -3.28 21.47
CA THR A 941 -6.22 -2.62 22.12
C THR A 941 -7.18 -3.65 22.70
N ALA A 942 -7.83 -3.31 23.82
CA ALA A 942 -8.82 -4.16 24.45
C ALA A 942 -9.90 -3.34 25.15
N VAL A 943 -11.09 -3.93 25.28
CA VAL A 943 -12.15 -3.41 26.14
C VAL A 943 -12.05 -4.18 27.46
N VAL A 944 -11.42 -3.57 28.45
CA VAL A 944 -11.22 -4.17 29.79
C VAL A 944 -12.40 -3.84 30.70
N ASP A 945 -12.84 -2.57 30.67
CA ASP A 945 -14.00 -2.08 31.41
C ASP A 945 -15.05 -1.59 30.40
N PRO A 946 -16.22 -2.25 30.31
CA PRO A 946 -17.31 -1.81 29.45
C PRO A 946 -17.70 -0.34 29.60
N ALA A 947 -17.51 0.26 30.79
CA ALA A 947 -17.81 1.66 31.03
C ALA A 947 -16.78 2.63 30.41
N ARG A 948 -15.56 2.15 30.12
CA ARG A 948 -14.45 2.97 29.58
C ARG A 948 -14.25 2.80 28.08
N GLY A 949 -14.80 1.73 27.50
CA GLY A 949 -14.63 1.41 26.09
C GLY A 949 -13.26 0.79 25.79
N ALA A 950 -12.74 0.99 24.58
CA ALA A 950 -11.42 0.48 24.20
C ALA A 950 -10.30 1.31 24.83
N GLU A 951 -9.29 0.59 25.34
CA GLU A 951 -8.06 1.13 25.89
C GLU A 951 -6.85 0.53 25.16
N LEU A 952 -5.71 1.24 25.18
CA LEU A 952 -4.42 0.65 24.82
C LEU A 952 -4.03 -0.37 25.89
N LEU A 953 -3.44 -1.50 25.48
CA LEU A 953 -2.89 -2.44 26.45
C LEU A 953 -1.82 -1.75 27.32
N PRO A 954 -1.75 -2.04 28.63
CA PRO A 954 -0.85 -1.33 29.54
C PRO A 954 0.62 -1.38 29.11
N ASP A 955 1.08 -2.52 28.60
CA ASP A 955 2.44 -2.71 28.12
C ASP A 955 2.76 -1.86 26.87
N LEU A 956 1.80 -1.66 25.97
CA LEU A 956 1.93 -0.72 24.86
C LEU A 956 1.89 0.73 25.34
N LEU A 957 0.90 1.10 26.17
CA LEU A 957 0.74 2.45 26.70
C LEU A 957 2.00 2.90 27.44
N ASP A 958 2.53 2.03 28.28
CA ASP A 958 3.78 2.26 28.95
C ASP A 958 4.91 2.25 27.93
N GLY A 959 5.00 1.28 27.02
CA GLY A 959 6.11 1.10 26.09
C GLY A 959 6.30 2.16 24.98
N ILE A 960 5.49 3.23 24.91
CA ILE A 960 5.63 4.24 23.83
C ILE A 960 6.96 5.01 23.96
N HIS A 961 7.78 4.99 22.91
CA HIS A 961 9.10 5.62 22.90
C HIS A 961 9.52 6.11 21.49
N LEU A 962 10.52 7.01 21.43
CA LEU A 962 11.15 7.42 20.17
C LEU A 962 12.20 6.40 19.72
N ARG A 963 12.37 6.19 18.41
CA ARG A 963 13.42 5.32 17.89
C ARG A 963 14.81 5.90 18.17
N ARG A 964 15.69 5.06 18.73
CA ARG A 964 17.06 5.44 19.12
C ARG A 964 18.14 5.07 18.09
N LYS A 965 17.81 4.25 17.08
CA LYS A 965 18.76 3.67 16.11
C LYS A 965 18.98 4.52 14.88
#